data_AF-A0A6L3CBW3-F1
#
_entry.id   AF-A0A6L3CBW3-F1
#
_cell.length_a   1.000
_cell.length_b   1.000
_cell.length_c   1.000
_cell.angle_alpha   90.00
_cell.angle_beta   90.00
_cell.angle_gamma   90.00
#
_symmetry.space_group_name_H-M   'P 1'
#
loop_
_entity.id
_entity.type
_entity.pdbx_description
1 polymer ?
#
loop_
_entity_poly.entity_id
_entity_poly.type
_entity_poly.pdbx_seq_one_letter_code
_entity_poly.pdbx_strand_id
1 'polypeptide(L)'
;MIKQVKSTQKLSPRKHKVVLAVTDGLGFNRSTTRKIVAKAWAQLHINDRQRLENAAQRINRNSNWGSTLLYPVSVESIAPNTSTSEACKWISDIQRAKQFLSKDLVERIHTLVESVADSERYVPWASGSRNLSELRNKNLSFPTSASGIWVGFENLEPTIQGNSETGHQQIGNNSLAPQLPLEITKSIDSGSFFENRALNAVIGKAKKRSAKINFCFLLSGVGGDDGRVHSAWNHLEAFLKLVFEIYELPASQVQMQAILDGRDSDIHSSINKKFNSGDFLGRLENLLDEYDARESLAWVIGRSTAMDRDYRESAAKTDFDLLSGKAAHTVSSFNEIRKIIAKSHANGKTDQDIPSICLTRSDGTKPVLSKGDAFINLNFRSDRQRSKIGFLAGAGSLLKSEGEARDRPWNGSWIEHNLNLDICTIAEYHPDFERKYKVSVAFPTQPHPDNFLALWKDTVGSDEYTLIAESVKSSHMGYFFRGRREEPTFNTKEIRLITASHGQEDGVQSDTDFYLHPAMRTKEITAHVLKTIESGTSRLICCNIAAPDMVGHLLPTRYEEAKIAYRAAADALVEIAAVSEKFGLHMLITSDHGNIEDDTSAHSANDVLTTVIRAGGTKFNAVIPIFQARLFDIGPTLFELMGVEQNNRKFPVEKEEFAGRPLIKFE
;
A
#
# COMPACT_ATOMS: atom_id res chain seq x y z
N MET A 1 49.81 0.10 33.76
CA MET A 1 49.67 -1.26 33.18
C MET A 1 48.20 -1.49 32.84
N ILE A 2 47.83 -1.21 31.59
CA ILE A 2 46.46 -1.35 31.08
C ILE A 2 46.30 -2.80 30.61
N LYS A 3 45.50 -3.60 31.32
CA LYS A 3 45.19 -4.97 30.92
C LYS A 3 44.24 -4.94 29.73
N GLN A 4 44.72 -5.43 28.59
CA GLN A 4 43.91 -5.86 27.45
C GLN A 4 42.83 -6.83 27.93
N VAL A 5 41.56 -6.42 27.82
CA VAL A 5 40.44 -7.36 27.85
C VAL A 5 40.31 -7.94 26.44
N LYS A 6 41.02 -9.04 26.19
CA LYS A 6 40.65 -9.99 25.14
C LYS A 6 39.46 -10.79 25.67
N SER A 7 38.23 -10.37 25.36
CA SER A 7 37.06 -11.25 25.49
C SER A 7 36.63 -11.70 24.09
N THR A 8 37.36 -12.65 23.53
CA THR A 8 36.81 -13.55 22.50
C THR A 8 35.86 -14.52 23.21
N GLN A 9 34.68 -14.04 23.62
CA GLN A 9 33.54 -14.94 23.85
C GLN A 9 33.15 -15.49 22.48
N LYS A 10 33.50 -16.76 22.23
CA LYS A 10 32.85 -17.56 21.19
C LYS A 10 31.36 -17.54 21.49
N LEU A 11 30.59 -16.81 20.69
CA LEU A 11 29.12 -16.81 20.70
C LEU A 11 28.64 -18.27 20.71
N SER A 12 27.73 -18.60 21.63
CA SER A 12 27.05 -19.89 21.64
C SER A 12 26.34 -20.10 20.29
N PRO A 13 26.03 -21.35 19.90
CA PRO A 13 25.37 -21.59 18.63
C PRO A 13 24.01 -20.89 18.61
N ARG A 14 23.88 -19.88 17.73
CA ARG A 14 22.63 -19.31 17.17
C ARG A 14 21.67 -18.54 18.11
N LYS A 15 22.14 -17.47 18.75
CA LYS A 15 21.26 -16.38 19.27
C LYS A 15 21.68 -14.98 18.79
N HIS A 16 21.80 -14.75 17.48
CA HIS A 16 22.30 -13.47 16.94
C HIS A 16 21.25 -12.37 16.85
N LYS A 17 21.43 -11.24 17.52
CA LYS A 17 20.50 -10.11 17.46
C LYS A 17 20.49 -9.44 16.07
N VAL A 18 19.34 -8.88 15.70
CA VAL A 18 19.13 -8.28 14.38
C VAL A 18 18.47 -6.91 14.50
N VAL A 19 18.90 -5.95 13.67
CA VAL A 19 18.21 -4.68 13.44
C VAL A 19 17.50 -4.74 12.08
N LEU A 20 16.22 -4.36 12.03
CA LEU A 20 15.50 -4.08 10.80
C LEU A 20 15.22 -2.58 10.74
N ALA A 21 15.84 -1.86 9.81
CA ALA A 21 15.50 -0.48 9.49
C ALA A 21 14.62 -0.46 8.24
N VAL A 22 13.38 0.01 8.41
CA VAL A 22 12.42 0.25 7.33
C VAL A 22 12.39 1.75 7.07
N THR A 23 12.80 2.18 5.87
CA THR A 23 12.51 3.53 5.40
C THR A 23 11.12 3.58 4.80
N ASP A 24 10.41 4.70 4.93
CA ASP A 24 9.20 4.90 4.15
C ASP A 24 9.53 5.62 2.84
N GLY A 25 8.99 5.15 1.72
CA GLY A 25 9.00 5.89 0.46
C GLY A 25 10.38 6.04 -0.20
N LEU A 26 11.30 5.08 -0.01
CA LEU A 26 12.63 5.05 -0.64
C LEU A 26 12.72 3.95 -1.70
N GLY A 27 12.23 4.24 -2.91
CA GLY A 27 12.33 3.36 -4.08
C GLY A 27 13.52 3.67 -4.98
N PHE A 28 13.59 3.01 -6.14
CA PHE A 28 14.50 3.39 -7.22
C PHE A 28 13.85 3.19 -8.60
N ASN A 29 13.96 4.20 -9.46
CA ASN A 29 13.35 4.17 -10.79
C ASN A 29 14.37 3.73 -11.85
N ARG A 30 14.25 2.49 -12.34
CA ARG A 30 15.14 1.94 -13.39
C ARG A 30 15.09 2.71 -14.71
N SER A 31 13.97 3.35 -15.05
CA SER A 31 13.85 4.14 -16.28
C SER A 31 14.64 5.43 -16.14
N THR A 32 14.43 6.14 -15.03
CA THR A 32 15.11 7.42 -14.73
C THR A 32 16.60 7.22 -14.54
N THR A 33 17.04 6.19 -13.80
CA THR A 33 18.47 5.91 -13.61
C THR A 33 19.19 5.58 -14.92
N ARG A 34 18.56 4.80 -15.83
CA ARG A 34 19.09 4.57 -17.19
C ARG A 34 19.22 5.87 -17.99
N LYS A 35 18.23 6.75 -17.92
CA LYS A 35 18.25 8.07 -18.57
C LYS A 35 19.40 8.93 -18.04
N ILE A 36 19.60 8.97 -16.71
CA ILE A 36 20.70 9.70 -16.07
C ILE A 36 22.05 9.15 -16.52
N VAL A 37 22.23 7.82 -16.48
CA VAL A 37 23.49 7.18 -16.91
C VAL A 37 23.79 7.45 -18.38
N ALA A 38 22.79 7.39 -19.26
CA ALA A 38 22.97 7.72 -20.68
C ALA A 38 23.40 9.18 -20.89
N LYS A 39 22.76 10.12 -20.17
CA LYS A 39 23.12 11.54 -20.21
C LYS A 39 24.51 11.83 -19.63
N ALA A 40 24.83 11.25 -18.48
CA ALA A 40 26.15 11.36 -17.87
C ALA A 40 27.23 10.78 -18.79
N TRP A 41 26.98 9.60 -19.38
CA TRP A 41 27.90 8.99 -20.34
C TRP A 41 28.17 9.90 -21.55
N ALA A 42 27.13 10.55 -22.09
CA ALA A 42 27.26 11.49 -23.19
C ALA A 42 28.09 12.75 -22.84
N GLN A 43 28.00 13.21 -21.58
CA GLN A 43 28.71 14.39 -21.08
C GLN A 43 30.14 14.12 -20.59
N LEU A 44 30.54 12.85 -20.40
CA LEU A 44 31.89 12.50 -19.99
C LEU A 44 32.94 12.99 -20.98
N HIS A 45 34.03 13.52 -20.43
CA HIS A 45 35.23 13.83 -21.20
C HIS A 45 35.75 12.56 -21.90
N ILE A 46 36.19 12.67 -23.16
CA ILE A 46 36.58 11.53 -23.99
C ILE A 46 37.65 10.64 -23.33
N ASN A 47 38.63 11.24 -22.65
CA ASN A 47 39.67 10.51 -21.91
C ASN A 47 39.11 9.72 -20.72
N ASP A 48 38.10 10.24 -20.02
CA ASP A 48 37.49 9.55 -18.88
C ASP A 48 36.60 8.41 -19.37
N ARG A 49 35.88 8.61 -20.48
CA ARG A 49 35.14 7.55 -21.18
C ARG A 49 36.06 6.40 -21.60
N GLN A 50 37.19 6.70 -22.24
CA GLN A 50 38.17 5.69 -22.65
C GLN A 50 38.72 4.90 -21.45
N ARG A 51 38.93 5.54 -20.30
CA ARG A 51 39.37 4.85 -19.07
C ARG A 51 38.33 3.84 -18.57
N LEU A 52 37.04 4.18 -18.65
CA LEU A 52 35.94 3.29 -18.29
C LEU A 52 35.81 2.11 -19.26
N GLU A 53 35.93 2.36 -20.56
CA GLU A 53 35.93 1.32 -21.59
C GLU A 53 37.12 0.36 -21.40
N ASN A 54 38.31 0.89 -21.12
CA ASN A 54 39.50 0.09 -20.85
C ASN A 54 39.34 -0.75 -19.57
N ALA A 55 38.73 -0.20 -18.52
CA ALA A 55 38.44 -0.94 -17.29
C ALA A 55 37.46 -2.11 -17.54
N ALA A 56 36.44 -1.90 -18.38
CA ALA A 56 35.53 -2.96 -18.81
C ALA A 56 36.25 -4.07 -19.61
N GLN A 57 37.09 -3.69 -20.57
CA GLN A 57 37.85 -4.65 -21.38
C GLN A 57 38.81 -5.51 -20.53
N ARG A 58 39.43 -4.95 -19.49
CA ARG A 58 40.33 -5.69 -18.57
C ARG A 58 39.66 -6.84 -17.83
N ILE A 59 38.34 -6.81 -17.69
CA ILE A 59 37.54 -7.88 -17.08
C ILE A 59 36.75 -8.69 -18.12
N ASN A 60 37.12 -8.60 -19.40
CA ASN A 60 36.46 -9.28 -20.52
C ASN A 60 34.99 -8.86 -20.75
N ARG A 61 34.65 -7.60 -20.45
CA ARG A 61 33.38 -6.97 -20.86
C ARG A 61 33.60 -6.12 -22.11
N ASN A 62 32.53 -5.88 -22.88
CA ASN A 62 32.61 -5.00 -24.06
C ASN A 62 32.85 -3.54 -23.62
N SER A 63 33.34 -2.68 -24.53
CA SER A 63 33.63 -1.27 -24.21
C SER A 63 32.40 -0.51 -23.73
N ASN A 64 31.25 -0.67 -24.41
CA ASN A 64 29.99 0.00 -24.08
C ASN A 64 29.48 -0.32 -22.66
N TRP A 65 29.88 -1.47 -22.11
CA TRP A 65 29.58 -1.87 -20.74
C TRP A 65 30.20 -0.92 -19.70
N GLY A 66 31.23 -0.15 -20.07
CA GLY A 66 31.86 0.87 -19.21
C GLY A 66 30.87 1.90 -18.65
N SER A 67 29.75 2.16 -19.33
CA SER A 67 28.67 3.03 -18.83
C SER A 67 28.01 2.49 -17.55
N THR A 68 28.04 1.17 -17.32
CA THR A 68 27.54 0.53 -16.08
C THR A 68 28.33 0.99 -14.84
N LEU A 69 29.58 1.43 -15.02
CA LEU A 69 30.41 1.90 -13.92
C LEU A 69 29.94 3.26 -13.36
N LEU A 70 29.04 3.96 -14.06
CA LEU A 70 28.43 5.21 -13.62
C LEU A 70 27.33 5.03 -12.58
N TYR A 71 26.78 3.82 -12.40
CA TYR A 71 25.76 3.59 -11.37
C TYR A 71 26.40 3.75 -9.97
N PRO A 72 25.87 4.66 -9.13
CA PRO A 72 26.31 4.81 -7.74
C PRO A 72 26.02 3.53 -6.95
N VAL A 73 24.87 2.90 -7.18
CA VAL A 73 24.45 1.64 -6.57
C VAL A 73 24.42 0.55 -7.64
N SER A 74 25.31 -0.45 -7.51
CA SER A 74 25.56 -1.43 -8.58
C SER A 74 24.33 -2.28 -8.90
N VAL A 75 23.51 -2.60 -7.89
CA VAL A 75 22.31 -3.43 -8.05
C VAL A 75 21.22 -2.74 -8.88
N GLU A 76 21.17 -1.40 -8.91
CA GLU A 76 20.18 -0.65 -9.71
C GLU A 76 20.40 -0.83 -11.22
N SER A 77 21.59 -1.31 -11.63
CA SER A 77 21.90 -1.63 -13.04
C SER A 77 21.41 -3.02 -13.49
N ILE A 78 20.89 -3.85 -12.58
CA ILE A 78 20.47 -5.21 -12.88
C ILE A 78 19.09 -5.20 -13.54
N ALA A 79 18.96 -5.95 -14.63
CA ALA A 79 17.69 -6.12 -15.32
C ALA A 79 16.71 -6.95 -14.46
N PRO A 80 15.40 -6.68 -14.54
CA PRO A 80 14.38 -7.54 -13.92
C PRO A 80 14.53 -9.00 -14.39
N ASN A 81 14.10 -9.94 -13.54
CA ASN A 81 14.13 -11.39 -13.82
C ASN A 81 15.53 -12.00 -14.03
N THR A 82 16.61 -11.31 -13.64
CA THR A 82 17.97 -11.86 -13.68
C THR A 82 18.15 -12.95 -12.62
N SER A 83 18.79 -14.08 -12.96
CA SER A 83 19.10 -15.13 -11.98
C SER A 83 20.09 -14.65 -10.93
N THR A 84 20.04 -15.20 -9.72
CA THR A 84 20.95 -14.80 -8.64
C THR A 84 22.42 -15.01 -8.99
N SER A 85 22.76 -16.09 -9.68
CA SER A 85 24.14 -16.33 -10.13
C SER A 85 24.63 -15.26 -11.11
N GLU A 86 23.79 -14.84 -12.06
CA GLU A 86 24.14 -13.84 -13.05
C GLU A 86 24.24 -12.44 -12.41
N ALA A 87 23.32 -12.10 -11.52
CA ALA A 87 23.33 -10.86 -10.76
C ALA A 87 24.58 -10.73 -9.88
N CYS A 88 24.93 -11.78 -9.12
CA CYS A 88 26.14 -11.78 -8.30
C CYS A 88 27.41 -11.63 -9.17
N LYS A 89 27.47 -12.30 -10.32
CA LYS A 89 28.56 -12.13 -11.29
C LYS A 89 28.62 -10.70 -11.84
N TRP A 90 27.48 -10.11 -12.19
CA TRP A 90 27.38 -8.74 -12.68
C TRP A 90 27.90 -7.71 -11.67
N ILE A 91 27.48 -7.83 -10.40
CA ILE A 91 27.97 -6.97 -9.31
C ILE A 91 29.47 -7.16 -9.10
N SER A 92 29.95 -8.41 -9.08
CA SER A 92 31.39 -8.72 -8.95
C SER A 92 32.21 -8.11 -10.09
N ASP A 93 31.71 -8.16 -11.32
CA ASP A 93 32.33 -7.52 -12.48
C ASP A 93 32.44 -6.00 -12.29
N ILE A 94 31.37 -5.33 -11.85
CA ILE A 94 31.39 -3.89 -11.54
C ILE A 94 32.48 -3.58 -10.50
N GLN A 95 32.52 -4.35 -9.41
CA GLN A 95 33.51 -4.15 -8.34
C GLN A 95 34.94 -4.33 -8.86
N ARG A 96 35.21 -5.38 -9.65
CA ARG A 96 36.54 -5.63 -10.24
C ARG A 96 36.94 -4.53 -11.23
N ALA A 97 36.02 -4.08 -12.09
CA ALA A 97 36.31 -3.00 -13.03
C ALA A 97 36.60 -1.67 -12.32
N LYS A 98 35.85 -1.34 -11.25
CA LYS A 98 36.07 -0.11 -10.46
C LYS A 98 37.47 -0.08 -9.80
N GLN A 99 38.12 -1.22 -9.54
CA GLN A 99 39.49 -1.27 -9.00
C GLN A 99 40.55 -0.72 -9.96
N PHE A 100 40.28 -0.63 -11.26
CA PHE A 100 41.20 -0.05 -12.24
C PHE A 100 41.07 1.47 -12.38
N LEU A 101 40.12 2.10 -11.68
CA LEU A 101 39.86 3.53 -11.76
C LEU A 101 40.63 4.27 -10.65
N SER A 102 41.20 5.44 -10.98
CA SER A 102 41.82 6.29 -9.97
C SER A 102 40.75 6.98 -9.12
N LYS A 103 41.10 7.33 -7.87
CA LYS A 103 40.19 8.08 -6.98
C LYS A 103 39.68 9.38 -7.62
N ASP A 104 40.55 10.14 -8.29
CA ASP A 104 40.15 11.37 -8.97
C ASP A 104 39.15 11.14 -10.11
N LEU A 105 39.26 10.02 -10.83
CA LEU A 105 38.31 9.67 -11.89
C LEU A 105 36.96 9.29 -11.28
N VAL A 106 36.96 8.49 -10.21
CA VAL A 106 35.74 8.13 -9.48
C VAL A 106 35.03 9.37 -8.96
N GLU A 107 35.77 10.32 -8.39
CA GLU A 107 35.21 11.59 -7.90
C GLU A 107 34.54 12.43 -8.99
N ARG A 108 35.21 12.57 -10.15
CA ARG A 108 34.62 13.25 -11.31
C ARG A 108 33.36 12.56 -11.81
N ILE A 109 33.35 11.22 -11.83
CA ILE A 109 32.18 10.44 -12.23
C ILE A 109 31.01 10.69 -11.27
N HIS A 110 31.24 10.59 -9.96
CA HIS A 110 30.20 10.83 -8.96
C HIS A 110 29.63 12.24 -9.09
N THR A 111 30.49 13.25 -9.16
CA THR A 111 30.07 14.65 -9.31
C THR A 111 29.23 14.87 -10.58
N LEU A 112 29.62 14.26 -11.71
CA LEU A 112 28.85 14.35 -12.96
C LEU A 112 27.49 13.65 -12.84
N VAL A 113 27.45 12.43 -12.28
CA VAL A 113 26.22 11.67 -12.13
C VAL A 113 25.25 12.39 -11.19
N GLU A 114 25.74 12.96 -10.09
CA GLU A 114 24.95 13.77 -9.15
C GLU A 114 24.37 15.01 -9.82
N SER A 115 25.17 15.73 -10.60
CA SER A 115 24.74 16.91 -11.35
C SER A 115 23.66 16.57 -12.40
N VAL A 116 23.86 15.49 -13.15
CA VAL A 116 22.85 15.04 -14.12
C VAL A 116 21.59 14.56 -13.42
N ALA A 117 21.70 13.81 -12.30
CA ALA A 117 20.56 13.40 -11.50
C ALA A 117 19.78 14.60 -10.95
N ASP A 118 20.45 15.67 -10.54
CA ASP A 118 19.80 16.89 -10.07
C ASP A 118 19.03 17.59 -11.20
N SER A 119 19.60 17.62 -12.42
CA SER A 119 18.89 18.12 -13.61
C SER A 119 17.67 17.28 -14.01
N GLU A 120 17.68 15.99 -13.66
CA GLU A 120 16.57 15.05 -13.83
C GLU A 120 15.66 14.97 -12.61
N ARG A 121 15.95 15.76 -11.56
CA ARG A 121 15.20 15.82 -10.31
C ARG A 121 15.04 14.45 -9.61
N TYR A 122 16.07 13.60 -9.75
CA TYR A 122 16.12 12.27 -9.12
C TYR A 122 16.84 12.35 -7.76
N VAL A 123 16.06 12.55 -6.70
CA VAL A 123 16.54 12.82 -5.33
C VAL A 123 17.60 11.82 -4.83
N PRO A 124 17.46 10.49 -5.01
CA PRO A 124 18.39 9.53 -4.40
C PRO A 124 19.85 9.77 -4.79
N TRP A 125 20.11 10.10 -6.06
CA TRP A 125 21.46 10.39 -6.54
C TRP A 125 21.81 11.88 -6.41
N ALA A 126 20.86 12.79 -6.67
CA ALA A 126 21.07 14.23 -6.56
C ALA A 126 21.37 14.71 -5.12
N SER A 127 20.95 13.92 -4.12
CA SER A 127 21.27 14.18 -2.72
C SER A 127 22.77 14.14 -2.43
N GLY A 128 23.58 13.43 -3.22
CA GLY A 128 25.01 13.24 -2.92
C GLY A 128 25.28 12.33 -1.71
N SER A 129 24.31 11.52 -1.29
CA SER A 129 24.44 10.58 -0.15
C SER A 129 25.24 9.32 -0.56
N ARG A 130 26.53 9.52 -0.84
CA ARG A 130 27.45 8.47 -1.32
C ARG A 130 27.68 7.38 -0.28
N ASN A 131 27.65 7.73 1.00
CA ASN A 131 27.81 6.82 2.14
C ASN A 131 26.81 5.64 2.12
N LEU A 132 25.53 5.89 1.84
CA LEU A 132 24.53 4.83 1.71
C LEU A 132 24.79 3.97 0.46
N SER A 133 25.21 4.59 -0.65
CA SER A 133 25.56 3.86 -1.88
C SER A 133 26.75 2.92 -1.64
N GLU A 134 27.78 3.38 -0.93
CA GLU A 134 28.93 2.59 -0.53
C GLU A 134 28.53 1.44 0.40
N LEU A 135 27.69 1.71 1.40
CA LEU A 135 27.16 0.68 2.31
C LEU A 135 26.41 -0.41 1.54
N ARG A 136 25.55 -0.03 0.60
CA ARG A 136 24.80 -0.96 -0.27
C ARG A 136 25.72 -1.79 -1.17
N ASN A 137 26.77 -1.20 -1.73
CA ASN A 137 27.73 -1.88 -2.60
C ASN A 137 28.70 -2.81 -1.85
N LYS A 138 28.97 -2.53 -0.57
CA LYS A 138 29.80 -3.38 0.31
C LYS A 138 29.06 -4.64 0.77
N ASN A 139 27.73 -4.61 0.72
CA ASN A 139 26.85 -5.64 1.25
C ASN A 139 25.97 -6.24 0.15
N LEU A 140 25.23 -7.29 0.48
CA LEU A 140 24.31 -7.92 -0.46
C LEU A 140 23.00 -7.12 -0.48
N SER A 141 22.71 -6.50 -1.61
CA SER A 141 21.50 -5.70 -1.81
C SER A 141 20.65 -6.29 -2.93
N PHE A 142 19.35 -6.41 -2.71
CA PHE A 142 18.38 -6.99 -3.63
C PHE A 142 17.36 -5.93 -4.05
N PRO A 143 17.00 -5.84 -5.34
CA PRO A 143 15.73 -5.24 -5.73
C PRO A 143 14.60 -5.99 -5.05
N THR A 144 13.61 -5.26 -4.55
CA THR A 144 12.52 -5.82 -3.76
C THR A 144 11.20 -5.26 -4.28
N SER A 145 10.28 -6.15 -4.65
CA SER A 145 8.99 -5.74 -5.18
C SER A 145 8.09 -5.23 -4.06
N ALA A 146 7.59 -4.00 -4.25
CA ALA A 146 6.81 -3.23 -3.27
C ALA A 146 5.55 -2.61 -3.88
N SER A 147 4.99 -3.23 -4.92
CA SER A 147 3.79 -2.79 -5.63
C SER A 147 2.97 -3.96 -6.18
N GLY A 148 1.72 -3.69 -6.57
CA GLY A 148 0.79 -4.64 -7.18
C GLY A 148 0.52 -5.87 -6.32
N ILE A 149 0.55 -7.04 -6.96
CA ILE A 149 0.33 -8.34 -6.31
C ILE A 149 1.32 -8.61 -5.17
N TRP A 150 2.53 -8.07 -5.24
CA TRP A 150 3.57 -8.30 -4.24
C TRP A 150 3.31 -7.56 -2.92
N VAL A 151 2.40 -6.59 -2.92
CA VAL A 151 1.92 -5.89 -1.71
C VAL A 151 0.48 -6.18 -1.36
N GLY A 152 -0.10 -7.22 -1.98
CA GLY A 152 -1.42 -7.72 -1.63
C GLY A 152 -2.56 -7.02 -2.37
N PHE A 153 -2.28 -6.26 -3.43
CA PHE A 153 -3.32 -5.83 -4.37
C PHE A 153 -3.51 -6.86 -5.48
N GLU A 154 -4.51 -6.68 -6.32
CA GLU A 154 -4.72 -7.50 -7.51
C GLU A 154 -3.63 -7.25 -8.57
N ASN A 155 -3.41 -8.25 -9.43
CA ASN A 155 -2.50 -8.14 -10.56
C ASN A 155 -3.19 -7.38 -11.70
N LEU A 156 -3.07 -6.05 -11.69
CA LEU A 156 -3.75 -5.13 -12.61
C LEU A 156 -2.75 -4.24 -13.36
N GLU A 157 -3.21 -3.71 -14.49
CA GLU A 157 -2.48 -2.73 -15.29
C GLU A 157 -3.22 -1.38 -15.33
N PRO A 158 -2.53 -0.24 -15.10
CA PRO A 158 -1.15 -0.17 -14.60
C PRO A 158 -1.04 -0.76 -13.18
N THR A 159 0.16 -1.20 -12.81
CA THR A 159 0.42 -1.77 -11.48
C THR A 159 0.05 -0.78 -10.36
N ILE A 160 -0.72 -1.23 -9.37
CA ILE A 160 -1.09 -0.42 -8.21
C ILE A 160 0.15 -0.16 -7.34
N GLN A 161 0.45 1.11 -7.07
CA GLN A 161 1.56 1.52 -6.20
C GLN A 161 1.42 0.96 -4.77
N GLY A 162 2.55 0.70 -4.11
CA GLY A 162 2.57 0.38 -2.68
C GLY A 162 2.21 1.57 -1.80
N ASN A 163 1.97 1.32 -0.51
CA ASN A 163 1.84 2.35 0.50
C ASN A 163 2.31 1.82 1.86
N SER A 164 2.41 2.69 2.86
CA SER A 164 2.97 2.27 4.14
C SER A 164 2.15 1.21 4.87
N GLU A 165 0.83 1.20 4.71
CA GLU A 165 -0.03 0.17 5.30
C GLU A 165 0.27 -1.21 4.70
N THR A 166 0.30 -1.29 3.36
CA THR A 166 0.52 -2.55 2.66
C THR A 166 1.97 -3.02 2.80
N GLY A 167 2.94 -2.11 2.71
CA GLY A 167 4.35 -2.42 2.83
C GLY A 167 4.71 -2.97 4.21
N HIS A 168 4.34 -2.27 5.29
CA HIS A 168 4.58 -2.78 6.65
C HIS A 168 3.84 -4.09 6.93
N GLN A 169 2.62 -4.25 6.40
CA GLN A 169 1.90 -5.51 6.49
C GLN A 169 2.70 -6.63 5.81
N GLN A 170 3.19 -6.46 4.59
CA GLN A 170 3.98 -7.52 3.94
C GLN A 170 5.28 -7.81 4.69
N ILE A 171 6.02 -6.78 5.12
CA ILE A 171 7.26 -6.95 5.87
C ILE A 171 7.02 -7.80 7.14
N GLY A 172 5.88 -7.56 7.80
CA GLY A 172 5.42 -8.30 8.98
C GLY A 172 5.03 -9.76 8.75
N ASN A 173 4.80 -10.19 7.51
CA ASN A 173 4.28 -11.53 7.20
C ASN A 173 5.32 -12.43 6.52
N ASN A 174 5.21 -13.74 6.77
CA ASN A 174 6.07 -14.76 6.13
C ASN A 174 5.51 -15.27 4.79
N SER A 175 4.40 -14.71 4.34
CA SER A 175 3.74 -15.00 3.07
C SER A 175 2.94 -13.78 2.62
N LEU A 176 2.46 -13.80 1.38
CA LEU A 176 1.62 -12.73 0.83
C LEU A 176 0.41 -12.49 1.74
N ALA A 177 0.34 -11.30 2.33
CA ALA A 177 -0.79 -10.85 3.13
C ALA A 177 -1.74 -10.03 2.26
N PRO A 178 -2.85 -10.61 1.76
CA PRO A 178 -3.72 -9.92 0.83
C PRO A 178 -4.37 -8.68 1.47
N GLN A 179 -4.60 -7.64 0.67
CA GLN A 179 -5.51 -6.55 1.02
C GLN A 179 -6.93 -6.97 0.70
N LEU A 180 -7.90 -6.31 1.34
CA LEU A 180 -9.31 -6.67 1.21
C LEU A 180 -9.81 -6.77 -0.25
N PRO A 181 -9.42 -5.89 -1.19
CA PRO A 181 -9.80 -6.05 -2.60
C PRO A 181 -9.30 -7.39 -3.20
N LEU A 182 -8.04 -7.75 -2.91
CA LEU A 182 -7.49 -9.04 -3.32
C LEU A 182 -8.13 -10.22 -2.59
N GLU A 183 -8.48 -10.09 -1.31
CA GLU A 183 -9.21 -11.13 -0.55
C GLU A 183 -10.57 -11.43 -1.22
N ILE A 184 -11.32 -10.39 -1.60
CA ILE A 184 -12.60 -10.52 -2.30
C ILE A 184 -12.37 -11.11 -3.71
N THR A 185 -11.40 -10.59 -4.46
CA THR A 185 -11.07 -11.11 -5.80
C THR A 185 -10.68 -12.58 -5.78
N LYS A 186 -9.81 -13.00 -4.85
CA LYS A 186 -9.45 -14.41 -4.67
C LYS A 186 -10.66 -15.28 -4.32
N SER A 187 -11.57 -14.75 -3.49
CA SER A 187 -12.83 -15.43 -3.17
C SER A 187 -13.75 -15.55 -4.39
N ILE A 188 -13.72 -14.60 -5.32
CA ILE A 188 -14.46 -14.68 -6.58
C ILE A 188 -13.83 -15.76 -7.48
N ASP A 189 -12.51 -15.71 -7.65
CA ASP A 189 -11.75 -16.64 -8.50
C ASP A 189 -11.87 -18.10 -8.03
N SER A 190 -11.90 -18.34 -6.71
CA SER A 190 -12.06 -19.67 -6.12
C SER A 190 -13.51 -20.16 -6.09
N GLY A 191 -14.48 -19.26 -6.32
CA GLY A 191 -15.91 -19.51 -6.16
C GLY A 191 -16.45 -19.36 -4.73
N SER A 192 -15.60 -19.22 -3.70
CA SER A 192 -16.07 -19.09 -2.30
C SER A 192 -16.88 -17.82 -2.03
N PHE A 193 -16.81 -16.82 -2.92
CA PHE A 193 -17.63 -15.60 -2.85
C PHE A 193 -19.11 -15.95 -2.93
N PHE A 194 -19.45 -16.89 -3.82
CA PHE A 194 -20.82 -17.32 -4.06
C PHE A 194 -21.39 -18.16 -2.90
N GLU A 195 -20.53 -18.68 -2.02
CA GLU A 195 -20.89 -19.41 -0.80
C GLU A 195 -20.87 -18.52 0.46
N ASN A 196 -20.54 -17.23 0.32
CA ASN A 196 -20.40 -16.33 1.46
C ASN A 196 -21.68 -16.28 2.31
N ARG A 197 -21.55 -16.67 3.59
CA ARG A 197 -22.71 -16.85 4.47
C ARG A 197 -23.53 -15.58 4.69
N ALA A 198 -22.89 -14.42 4.79
CA ALA A 198 -23.59 -13.16 5.05
C ALA A 198 -24.41 -12.72 3.82
N LEU A 199 -23.79 -12.74 2.63
CA LEU A 199 -24.47 -12.42 1.38
C LEU A 199 -25.66 -13.36 1.13
N ASN A 200 -25.41 -14.68 1.22
CA ASN A 200 -26.44 -15.69 1.01
C ASN A 200 -27.59 -15.61 2.02
N ALA A 201 -27.30 -15.30 3.29
CA ALA A 201 -28.34 -15.14 4.30
C ALA A 201 -29.28 -13.97 4.00
N VAL A 202 -28.73 -12.82 3.58
CA VAL A 202 -29.54 -11.62 3.26
C VAL A 202 -30.32 -11.81 1.96
N ILE A 203 -29.67 -12.28 0.90
CA ILE A 203 -30.31 -12.52 -0.41
C ILE A 203 -31.40 -13.60 -0.28
N GLY A 204 -31.09 -14.71 0.40
CA GLY A 204 -32.04 -15.82 0.59
C GLY A 204 -33.28 -15.43 1.39
N LYS A 205 -33.15 -14.57 2.42
CA LYS A 205 -34.31 -14.03 3.15
C LYS A 205 -35.16 -13.11 2.26
N ALA A 206 -34.53 -12.23 1.48
CA ALA A 206 -35.23 -11.33 0.58
C ALA A 206 -36.00 -12.10 -0.49
N LYS A 207 -35.37 -13.12 -1.11
CA LYS A 207 -36.01 -14.03 -2.07
C LYS A 207 -37.26 -14.69 -1.48
N LYS A 208 -37.15 -15.29 -0.28
CA LYS A 208 -38.26 -15.99 0.40
C LYS A 208 -39.47 -15.08 0.70
N ARG A 209 -39.24 -13.79 0.94
CA ARG A 209 -40.28 -12.81 1.24
C ARG A 209 -40.75 -12.03 0.01
N SER A 210 -40.17 -12.30 -1.16
CA SER A 210 -40.34 -11.47 -2.36
C SER A 210 -40.04 -9.98 -2.11
N ALA A 211 -39.14 -9.68 -1.17
CA ALA A 211 -38.69 -8.33 -0.84
C ALA A 211 -37.63 -7.84 -1.84
N LYS A 212 -37.47 -6.53 -2.00
CA LYS A 212 -36.45 -6.00 -2.94
C LYS A 212 -35.05 -6.24 -2.40
N ILE A 213 -34.13 -6.48 -3.33
CA ILE A 213 -32.69 -6.51 -3.07
C ILE A 213 -32.11 -5.21 -3.58
N ASN A 214 -31.80 -4.33 -2.64
CA ASN A 214 -31.18 -3.05 -2.92
C ASN A 214 -29.67 -3.17 -2.75
N PHE A 215 -28.90 -2.51 -3.60
CA PHE A 215 -27.47 -2.40 -3.39
C PHE A 215 -26.90 -1.11 -3.95
N CYS A 216 -25.73 -0.73 -3.43
CA CYS A 216 -24.98 0.41 -3.97
C CYS A 216 -23.55 0.03 -4.32
N PHE A 217 -23.01 0.74 -5.32
CA PHE A 217 -21.66 0.55 -5.83
C PHE A 217 -21.12 1.89 -6.36
N LEU A 218 -19.87 2.22 -6.03
CA LEU A 218 -19.13 3.32 -6.67
C LEU A 218 -18.65 2.86 -8.05
N LEU A 219 -19.16 3.50 -9.09
CA LEU A 219 -19.08 3.07 -10.48
C LEU A 219 -17.73 3.43 -11.12
N SER A 220 -16.68 2.71 -10.72
CA SER A 220 -15.30 2.81 -11.21
C SER A 220 -14.49 1.53 -10.86
N GLY A 221 -13.16 1.51 -11.11
CA GLY A 221 -12.25 0.46 -10.65
C GLY A 221 -12.20 -0.80 -11.53
N VAL A 222 -12.04 -0.61 -12.84
CA VAL A 222 -11.82 -1.70 -13.82
C VAL A 222 -10.32 -2.05 -13.92
N GLY A 223 -9.44 -1.04 -13.98
CA GLY A 223 -7.99 -1.15 -13.98
C GLY A 223 -7.35 -0.66 -12.68
N GLY A 224 -6.02 -0.51 -12.69
CA GLY A 224 -5.26 -0.08 -11.52
C GLY A 224 -5.29 1.44 -11.25
N ASP A 225 -5.59 2.26 -12.26
CA ASP A 225 -5.55 3.73 -12.21
C ASP A 225 -6.91 4.40 -12.46
N ASP A 226 -7.99 3.64 -12.54
CA ASP A 226 -9.32 4.17 -12.87
C ASP A 226 -10.35 4.05 -11.75
N GLY A 227 -9.89 4.38 -10.54
CA GLY A 227 -10.64 4.22 -9.31
C GLY A 227 -10.02 3.12 -8.46
N ARG A 228 -10.86 2.18 -8.03
CA ARG A 228 -10.42 1.01 -7.25
C ARG A 228 -9.95 1.28 -5.82
N VAL A 229 -10.28 2.46 -5.30
CA VAL A 229 -10.00 2.88 -3.93
C VAL A 229 -11.11 2.47 -2.96
N HIS A 230 -12.38 2.51 -3.41
CA HIS A 230 -13.54 2.16 -2.58
C HIS A 230 -14.34 0.96 -3.07
N SER A 231 -14.22 0.59 -4.33
CA SER A 231 -15.01 -0.44 -5.02
C SER A 231 -14.15 -1.09 -6.10
N ALA A 232 -14.57 -2.22 -6.66
CA ALA A 232 -13.87 -2.86 -7.77
C ALA A 232 -14.89 -3.49 -8.72
N TRP A 233 -14.69 -3.30 -10.02
CA TRP A 233 -15.68 -3.67 -11.04
C TRP A 233 -16.00 -5.17 -11.03
N ASN A 234 -14.98 -6.02 -10.88
CA ASN A 234 -15.17 -7.47 -10.78
C ASN A 234 -16.01 -7.90 -9.56
N HIS A 235 -16.09 -7.08 -8.50
CA HIS A 235 -16.99 -7.36 -7.37
C HIS A 235 -18.45 -7.09 -7.73
N LEU A 236 -18.71 -6.08 -8.56
CA LEU A 236 -20.05 -5.83 -9.11
C LEU A 236 -20.47 -7.00 -10.00
N GLU A 237 -19.62 -7.41 -10.94
CA GLU A 237 -19.88 -8.55 -11.84
C GLU A 237 -20.18 -9.84 -11.05
N ALA A 238 -19.36 -10.16 -10.03
CA ALA A 238 -19.59 -11.31 -9.18
C ALA A 238 -20.89 -11.22 -8.38
N PHE A 239 -21.25 -10.03 -7.88
CA PHE A 239 -22.51 -9.83 -7.19
C PHE A 239 -23.72 -9.98 -8.13
N LEU A 240 -23.66 -9.44 -9.35
CA LEU A 240 -24.71 -9.59 -10.36
C LEU A 240 -24.90 -11.05 -10.76
N LYS A 241 -23.81 -11.79 -10.98
CA LYS A 241 -23.85 -13.23 -11.17
C LYS A 241 -24.52 -13.96 -9.99
N LEU A 242 -24.19 -13.57 -8.76
CA LEU A 242 -24.83 -14.14 -7.56
C LEU A 242 -26.35 -13.92 -7.57
N VAL A 243 -26.82 -12.70 -7.86
CA VAL A 243 -28.27 -12.41 -7.81
C VAL A 243 -29.05 -12.96 -9.01
N PHE A 244 -28.50 -12.90 -10.22
CA PHE A 244 -29.22 -13.24 -11.45
C PHE A 244 -29.01 -14.67 -11.92
N GLU A 245 -27.80 -15.24 -11.84
CA GLU A 245 -27.57 -16.63 -12.27
C GLU A 245 -27.81 -17.63 -11.14
N ILE A 246 -27.30 -17.36 -9.93
CA ILE A 246 -27.36 -18.33 -8.83
C ILE A 246 -28.69 -18.25 -8.09
N TYR A 247 -29.15 -17.03 -7.79
CA TYR A 247 -30.43 -16.83 -7.13
C TYR A 247 -31.60 -16.64 -8.10
N GLU A 248 -31.37 -16.53 -9.42
CA GLU A 248 -32.42 -16.45 -10.45
C GLU A 248 -33.50 -15.40 -10.11
N LEU A 249 -33.09 -14.24 -9.60
CA LEU A 249 -34.03 -13.19 -9.24
C LEU A 249 -34.49 -12.43 -10.48
N PRO A 250 -35.78 -12.05 -10.57
CA PRO A 250 -36.23 -11.17 -11.63
C PRO A 250 -35.61 -9.77 -11.45
N ALA A 251 -35.26 -9.11 -12.55
CA ALA A 251 -34.69 -7.76 -12.55
C ALA A 251 -35.55 -6.74 -11.78
N SER A 252 -36.87 -6.89 -11.82
CA SER A 252 -37.81 -6.06 -11.06
C SER A 252 -37.62 -6.15 -9.53
N GLN A 253 -37.05 -7.24 -9.01
CA GLN A 253 -36.75 -7.43 -7.58
C GLN A 253 -35.41 -6.80 -7.17
N VAL A 254 -34.54 -6.47 -8.12
CA VAL A 254 -33.21 -5.91 -7.86
C VAL A 254 -33.20 -4.39 -8.09
N GLN A 255 -32.52 -3.66 -7.22
CA GLN A 255 -32.47 -2.19 -7.19
C GLN A 255 -31.05 -1.70 -6.94
N MET A 256 -30.42 -1.14 -7.96
CA MET A 256 -29.06 -0.61 -7.89
C MET A 256 -29.07 0.90 -7.72
N GLN A 257 -28.27 1.39 -6.76
CA GLN A 257 -27.78 2.75 -6.72
C GLN A 257 -26.36 2.80 -7.31
N ALA A 258 -26.21 3.38 -8.50
CA ALA A 258 -24.92 3.70 -9.07
C ALA A 258 -24.41 5.03 -8.51
N ILE A 259 -23.31 4.99 -7.78
CA ILE A 259 -22.65 6.17 -7.24
C ILE A 259 -21.53 6.58 -8.22
N LEU A 260 -21.54 7.79 -8.73
CA LEU A 260 -20.54 8.25 -9.71
C LEU A 260 -19.28 8.76 -9.02
N ASP A 261 -18.12 8.42 -9.60
CA ASP A 261 -16.80 8.64 -8.99
C ASP A 261 -16.22 10.04 -9.26
N GLY A 262 -15.45 10.20 -10.34
CA GLY A 262 -14.84 11.48 -10.73
C GLY A 262 -13.79 12.06 -9.76
N ARG A 263 -13.30 11.24 -8.82
CA ARG A 263 -12.25 11.62 -7.89
C ARG A 263 -11.11 10.63 -7.87
N ASP A 264 -11.43 9.34 -7.73
CA ASP A 264 -10.44 8.27 -7.83
C ASP A 264 -10.27 7.79 -9.29
N SER A 265 -11.23 8.15 -10.16
CA SER A 265 -11.18 8.04 -11.62
C SER A 265 -11.18 9.42 -12.29
N ASP A 266 -10.97 9.48 -13.61
CA ASP A 266 -11.04 10.75 -14.38
C ASP A 266 -12.38 11.48 -14.14
N ILE A 267 -12.33 12.81 -14.00
CA ILE A 267 -13.41 13.64 -13.47
C ILE A 267 -14.75 13.54 -14.23
N HIS A 268 -14.74 13.11 -15.50
CA HIS A 268 -15.93 12.96 -16.35
C HIS A 268 -16.07 11.54 -16.93
N SER A 269 -15.41 10.55 -16.32
CA SER A 269 -15.33 9.16 -16.79
C SER A 269 -16.65 8.37 -16.72
N SER A 270 -17.69 8.88 -16.06
CA SER A 270 -19.00 8.22 -15.99
C SER A 270 -19.64 8.04 -17.37
N ILE A 271 -19.47 9.01 -18.28
CA ILE A 271 -20.04 8.99 -19.63
C ILE A 271 -19.00 9.19 -20.73
N ASN A 272 -17.76 9.57 -20.39
CA ASN A 272 -16.68 9.74 -21.35
C ASN A 272 -15.66 8.61 -21.20
N LYS A 273 -15.18 8.12 -22.34
CA LYS A 273 -14.07 7.16 -22.40
C LYS A 273 -12.77 7.89 -22.69
N LYS A 274 -11.72 7.55 -21.94
CA LYS A 274 -10.35 8.03 -22.17
C LYS A 274 -9.41 6.83 -22.19
N PHE A 275 -8.77 6.62 -23.33
CA PHE A 275 -8.01 5.39 -23.61
C PHE A 275 -8.86 4.13 -23.35
N ASN A 276 -8.41 3.24 -22.47
CA ASN A 276 -9.09 1.97 -22.15
C ASN A 276 -10.03 2.05 -20.93
N SER A 277 -10.19 3.24 -20.33
CA SER A 277 -11.02 3.44 -19.14
C SER A 277 -12.12 4.48 -19.34
N GLY A 278 -13.13 4.48 -18.47
CA GLY A 278 -14.30 5.34 -18.51
C GLY A 278 -15.48 4.76 -19.30
N ASP A 279 -16.44 5.65 -19.58
CA ASP A 279 -17.82 5.34 -19.96
C ASP A 279 -18.47 4.30 -19.03
N PHE A 280 -18.29 4.47 -17.73
CA PHE A 280 -18.73 3.49 -16.73
C PHE A 280 -20.25 3.27 -16.74
N LEU A 281 -21.05 4.28 -17.08
CA LEU A 281 -22.50 4.13 -17.23
C LEU A 281 -22.85 3.25 -18.44
N GLY A 282 -22.09 3.33 -19.54
CA GLY A 282 -22.27 2.45 -20.70
C GLY A 282 -21.83 1.02 -20.42
N ARG A 283 -20.73 0.86 -19.69
CA ARG A 283 -20.29 -0.45 -19.19
C ARG A 283 -21.35 -1.09 -18.30
N LEU A 284 -21.97 -0.31 -17.41
CA LEU A 284 -23.06 -0.79 -16.58
C LEU A 284 -24.29 -1.17 -17.40
N GLU A 285 -24.67 -0.37 -18.39
CA GLU A 285 -25.77 -0.68 -19.30
C GLU A 285 -25.57 -2.03 -19.99
N ASN A 286 -24.38 -2.24 -20.58
CA ASN A 286 -24.03 -3.50 -21.24
C ASN A 286 -23.98 -4.67 -20.25
N LEU A 287 -23.42 -4.48 -19.06
CA LEU A 287 -23.36 -5.53 -18.04
C LEU A 287 -24.75 -5.95 -17.56
N LEU A 288 -25.68 -5.01 -17.44
CA LEU A 288 -27.07 -5.33 -17.09
C LEU A 288 -27.83 -6.00 -18.24
N ASP A 289 -27.47 -5.73 -19.51
CA ASP A 289 -28.04 -6.41 -20.67
C ASP A 289 -27.77 -7.91 -20.70
N GLU A 290 -26.60 -8.34 -20.22
CA GLU A 290 -26.24 -9.76 -20.14
C GLU A 290 -27.25 -10.58 -19.31
N TYR A 291 -28.01 -9.91 -18.43
CA TYR A 291 -29.02 -10.51 -17.56
C TYR A 291 -30.46 -10.05 -17.87
N ASP A 292 -30.70 -9.37 -19.00
CA ASP A 292 -31.98 -8.71 -19.31
C ASP A 292 -32.48 -7.80 -18.17
N ALA A 293 -31.53 -7.13 -17.48
CA ALA A 293 -31.75 -6.53 -16.18
C ALA A 293 -31.56 -5.01 -16.13
N ARG A 294 -31.64 -4.30 -17.27
CA ARG A 294 -31.52 -2.82 -17.31
C ARG A 294 -32.44 -2.10 -16.32
N GLU A 295 -33.63 -2.66 -16.07
CA GLU A 295 -34.58 -2.11 -15.10
C GLU A 295 -34.09 -2.14 -13.64
N SER A 296 -33.00 -2.86 -13.36
CA SER A 296 -32.39 -2.93 -12.03
C SER A 296 -31.67 -1.64 -11.65
N LEU A 297 -31.24 -0.80 -12.60
CA LEU A 297 -30.70 0.52 -12.27
C LEU A 297 -31.84 1.41 -11.75
N ALA A 298 -31.81 1.74 -10.46
CA ALA A 298 -32.86 2.51 -9.81
C ALA A 298 -32.46 3.97 -9.58
N TRP A 299 -31.20 4.20 -9.22
CA TRP A 299 -30.72 5.52 -8.80
C TRP A 299 -29.31 5.81 -9.29
N VAL A 300 -29.05 7.06 -9.66
CA VAL A 300 -27.72 7.59 -9.99
C VAL A 300 -27.47 8.85 -9.17
N ILE A 301 -26.29 8.96 -8.56
CA ILE A 301 -25.91 10.11 -7.73
C ILE A 301 -24.39 10.26 -7.64
N GLY A 302 -23.88 11.47 -7.53
CA GLY A 302 -22.46 11.72 -7.32
C GLY A 302 -21.97 11.36 -5.91
N ARG A 303 -20.72 10.88 -5.79
CA ARG A 303 -20.12 10.47 -4.50
C ARG A 303 -19.99 11.60 -3.47
N SER A 304 -19.94 12.88 -3.88
CA SER A 304 -19.90 14.01 -2.94
C SER A 304 -21.09 14.03 -1.98
N THR A 305 -22.21 13.42 -2.41
CA THR A 305 -23.44 13.27 -1.63
C THR A 305 -23.56 11.89 -1.01
N ALA A 306 -23.50 10.82 -1.82
CA ALA A 306 -23.80 9.45 -1.35
C ALA A 306 -22.68 8.78 -0.53
N MET A 307 -21.47 9.35 -0.55
CA MET A 307 -20.26 8.81 0.10
C MET A 307 -19.60 9.87 0.98
N ASP A 308 -20.43 10.62 1.71
CA ASP A 308 -19.98 11.59 2.69
C ASP A 308 -19.33 10.89 3.91
N ARG A 309 -18.14 11.36 4.30
CA ARG A 309 -17.42 10.89 5.50
C ARG A 309 -17.30 11.94 6.59
N ASP A 310 -17.70 13.18 6.28
CA ASP A 310 -17.57 14.30 7.19
C ASP A 310 -18.89 14.56 7.95
N TYR A 311 -19.82 13.61 7.91
CA TYR A 311 -21.12 13.65 8.58
C TYR A 311 -21.90 14.94 8.30
N ARG A 312 -22.02 15.32 7.02
CA ARG A 312 -22.93 16.39 6.57
C ARG A 312 -24.34 15.84 6.48
N GLU A 313 -25.19 16.21 7.44
CA GLU A 313 -26.57 15.73 7.49
C GLU A 313 -27.35 16.01 6.21
N SER A 314 -27.13 17.15 5.55
CA SER A 314 -27.78 17.49 4.28
C SER A 314 -27.43 16.53 3.14
N ALA A 315 -26.19 16.04 3.08
CA ALA A 315 -25.75 15.06 2.09
C ALA A 315 -26.40 13.71 2.35
N ALA A 316 -26.37 13.24 3.60
CA ALA A 316 -27.00 11.99 4.01
C ALA A 316 -28.52 12.01 3.78
N LYS A 317 -29.19 13.13 4.11
CA LYS A 317 -30.61 13.31 3.86
C LYS A 317 -30.94 13.29 2.36
N THR A 318 -30.13 13.94 1.51
CA THR A 318 -30.35 13.96 0.06
C THR A 318 -30.28 12.55 -0.54
N ASP A 319 -29.34 11.75 -0.06
CA ASP A 319 -29.18 10.36 -0.46
C ASP A 319 -30.32 9.47 0.06
N PHE A 320 -30.76 9.67 1.30
CA PHE A 320 -31.95 8.99 1.84
C PHE A 320 -33.24 9.37 1.09
N ASP A 321 -33.43 10.66 0.79
CA ASP A 321 -34.57 11.16 0.01
C ASP A 321 -34.61 10.48 -1.37
N LEU A 322 -33.47 10.35 -2.05
CA LEU A 322 -33.36 9.63 -3.33
C LEU A 322 -33.83 8.18 -3.21
N LEU A 323 -33.33 7.46 -2.21
CA LEU A 323 -33.70 6.07 -1.93
C LEU A 323 -35.18 5.93 -1.52
N SER A 324 -35.80 7.01 -1.05
CA SER A 324 -37.23 7.09 -0.68
C SER A 324 -38.12 7.66 -1.80
N GLY A 325 -37.59 7.80 -3.03
CA GLY A 325 -38.33 8.23 -4.22
C GLY A 325 -38.37 9.75 -4.46
N LYS A 326 -37.66 10.54 -3.65
CA LYS A 326 -37.53 12.00 -3.77
C LYS A 326 -36.19 12.36 -4.43
N ALA A 327 -36.17 12.41 -5.75
CA ALA A 327 -35.00 12.76 -6.54
C ALA A 327 -35.10 14.15 -7.16
N ALA A 328 -33.95 14.80 -7.41
CA ALA A 328 -33.89 16.07 -8.13
C ALA A 328 -34.34 15.91 -9.59
N HIS A 329 -34.04 14.75 -10.19
CA HIS A 329 -34.49 14.39 -11.53
C HIS A 329 -35.15 13.01 -11.53
N THR A 330 -36.21 12.88 -12.32
CA THR A 330 -36.85 11.59 -12.62
C THR A 330 -36.78 11.39 -14.12
N VAL A 331 -36.27 10.23 -14.55
CA VAL A 331 -36.01 9.89 -15.95
C VAL A 331 -36.49 8.47 -16.24
N SER A 332 -36.58 8.12 -17.52
CA SER A 332 -37.09 6.81 -17.96
C SER A 332 -36.08 5.98 -18.76
N SER A 333 -34.88 6.52 -19.05
CA SER A 333 -33.84 5.80 -19.80
C SER A 333 -32.40 6.19 -19.43
N PHE A 334 -31.44 5.31 -19.74
CA PHE A 334 -30.01 5.59 -19.65
C PHE A 334 -29.59 6.83 -20.45
N ASN A 335 -30.19 7.03 -21.64
CA ASN A 335 -29.92 8.20 -22.47
C ASN A 335 -30.30 9.52 -21.79
N GLU A 336 -31.38 9.55 -21.01
CA GLU A 336 -31.76 10.73 -20.24
C GLU A 336 -30.80 10.98 -19.07
N ILE A 337 -30.32 9.92 -18.39
CA ILE A 337 -29.27 10.02 -17.38
C ILE A 337 -28.01 10.66 -18.00
N ARG A 338 -27.55 10.14 -19.14
CA ARG A 338 -26.37 10.67 -19.86
C ARG A 338 -26.53 12.15 -20.21
N LYS A 339 -27.72 12.58 -20.66
CA LYS A 339 -28.00 14.00 -20.97
C LYS A 339 -27.90 14.90 -19.74
N ILE A 340 -28.40 14.45 -18.58
CA ILE A 340 -28.29 15.21 -17.31
C ILE A 340 -26.82 15.32 -16.89
N ILE A 341 -26.07 14.22 -16.95
CA ILE A 341 -24.64 14.20 -16.62
C ILE A 341 -23.87 15.15 -17.55
N ALA A 342 -24.06 15.04 -18.86
CA ALA A 342 -23.42 15.91 -19.85
C ALA A 342 -23.73 17.40 -19.61
N LYS A 343 -24.98 17.74 -19.25
CA LYS A 343 -25.37 19.10 -18.89
C LYS A 343 -24.66 19.57 -17.60
N SER A 344 -24.47 18.68 -16.63
CA SER A 344 -23.72 19.00 -15.40
C SER A 344 -22.24 19.29 -15.71
N HIS A 345 -21.60 18.44 -16.54
CA HIS A 345 -20.23 18.63 -17.01
C HIS A 345 -20.05 19.95 -17.75
N ALA A 346 -20.99 20.29 -18.65
CA ALA A 346 -20.97 21.57 -19.37
C ALA A 346 -21.06 22.80 -18.45
N ASN A 347 -21.60 22.63 -17.23
CA ASN A 347 -21.68 23.68 -16.20
C ASN A 347 -20.48 23.66 -15.23
N GLY A 348 -19.40 22.95 -15.56
CA GLY A 348 -18.18 22.89 -14.76
C GLY A 348 -18.26 22.02 -13.51
N LYS A 349 -19.29 21.17 -13.38
CA LYS A 349 -19.39 20.13 -12.34
C LYS A 349 -18.81 18.83 -12.85
N THR A 350 -18.31 17.99 -11.94
CA THR A 350 -17.72 16.69 -12.29
C THR A 350 -18.64 15.54 -11.86
N ASP A 351 -18.25 14.29 -12.14
CA ASP A 351 -19.04 13.10 -11.79
C ASP A 351 -19.38 13.00 -10.30
N GLN A 352 -18.46 13.46 -9.44
CA GLN A 352 -18.67 13.42 -7.98
C GLN A 352 -19.85 14.30 -7.53
N ASP A 353 -20.22 15.32 -8.32
CA ASP A 353 -21.20 16.34 -7.99
C ASP A 353 -22.55 16.16 -8.71
N ILE A 354 -22.75 15.03 -9.39
CA ILE A 354 -24.00 14.74 -10.11
C ILE A 354 -25.18 14.71 -9.14
N PRO A 355 -26.29 15.42 -9.45
CA PRO A 355 -27.47 15.46 -8.59
C PRO A 355 -28.16 14.09 -8.50
N SER A 356 -29.12 13.96 -7.57
CA SER A 356 -29.89 12.73 -7.42
C SER A 356 -30.83 12.50 -8.60
N ILE A 357 -30.66 11.37 -9.29
CA ILE A 357 -31.45 10.96 -10.45
C ILE A 357 -32.13 9.62 -10.13
N CYS A 358 -33.44 9.55 -10.31
CA CYS A 358 -34.25 8.35 -10.18
C CYS A 358 -34.69 7.87 -11.57
N LEU A 359 -34.46 6.58 -11.85
CA LEU A 359 -34.91 5.92 -13.08
C LEU A 359 -36.23 5.20 -12.82
N THR A 360 -37.30 5.56 -13.54
CA THR A 360 -38.61 4.93 -13.37
C THR A 360 -38.64 3.52 -13.93
N ARG A 361 -39.50 2.69 -13.37
CA ARG A 361 -39.83 1.37 -13.91
C ARG A 361 -40.61 1.48 -15.22
N SER A 362 -40.74 0.36 -15.92
CA SER A 362 -41.50 0.26 -17.18
C SER A 362 -42.98 0.64 -17.02
N ASP A 363 -43.55 0.45 -15.83
CA ASP A 363 -44.90 0.86 -15.45
C ASP A 363 -45.02 2.33 -15.01
N GLY A 364 -43.92 3.09 -15.06
CA GLY A 364 -43.83 4.49 -14.64
C GLY A 364 -43.67 4.71 -13.14
N THR A 365 -43.65 3.65 -12.32
CA THR A 365 -43.44 3.78 -10.87
C THR A 365 -42.01 4.15 -10.53
N LYS A 366 -41.81 4.83 -9.40
CA LYS A 366 -40.48 5.16 -8.88
C LYS A 366 -39.99 4.03 -7.96
N PRO A 367 -38.76 3.53 -8.13
CA PRO A 367 -38.15 2.64 -7.15
C PRO A 367 -37.99 3.36 -5.80
N VAL A 368 -38.31 2.65 -4.73
CA VAL A 368 -38.19 3.12 -3.34
C VAL A 368 -37.71 1.98 -2.44
N LEU A 369 -36.91 2.30 -1.43
CA LEU A 369 -36.65 1.41 -0.31
C LEU A 369 -37.94 1.19 0.48
N SER A 370 -38.26 -0.08 0.75
CA SER A 370 -39.44 -0.46 1.51
C SER A 370 -39.06 -1.21 2.78
N LYS A 371 -40.00 -1.25 3.73
CA LYS A 371 -39.82 -1.97 4.98
C LYS A 371 -39.57 -3.46 4.72
N GLY A 372 -38.51 -4.00 5.32
CA GLY A 372 -38.13 -5.42 5.23
C GLY A 372 -37.35 -5.79 3.96
N ASP A 373 -36.97 -4.81 3.13
CA ASP A 373 -36.06 -5.03 2.02
C ASP A 373 -34.66 -5.42 2.49
N ALA A 374 -33.88 -6.00 1.58
CA ALA A 374 -32.45 -6.18 1.77
C ALA A 374 -31.68 -4.97 1.23
N PHE A 375 -30.57 -4.63 1.89
CA PHE A 375 -29.61 -3.63 1.39
C PHE A 375 -28.18 -4.16 1.47
N ILE A 376 -27.48 -4.19 0.33
CA ILE A 376 -26.09 -4.64 0.22
C ILE A 376 -25.20 -3.47 -0.20
N ASN A 377 -24.14 -3.16 0.56
CA ASN A 377 -23.13 -2.19 0.14
C ASN A 377 -21.88 -2.91 -0.38
N LEU A 378 -21.58 -2.73 -1.66
CA LEU A 378 -20.46 -3.40 -2.35
C LEU A 378 -19.13 -2.62 -2.28
N ASN A 379 -19.11 -1.45 -1.62
CA ASN A 379 -17.90 -0.65 -1.47
C ASN A 379 -17.05 -1.19 -0.30
N PHE A 380 -15.82 -1.64 -0.52
CA PHE A 380 -15.00 -2.27 0.51
C PHE A 380 -14.30 -1.28 1.46
N ARG A 381 -14.10 -0.02 1.07
CA ARG A 381 -13.43 0.97 1.93
C ARG A 381 -14.43 1.69 2.82
N SER A 382 -14.21 1.60 4.13
CA SER A 382 -15.21 1.86 5.19
C SER A 382 -15.57 3.32 5.45
N ASP A 383 -14.60 4.23 5.45
CA ASP A 383 -14.74 5.62 5.94
C ASP A 383 -15.96 6.35 5.36
N ARG A 384 -16.18 6.22 4.05
CA ARG A 384 -17.28 6.88 3.32
C ARG A 384 -18.62 6.14 3.35
N GLN A 385 -18.67 4.94 3.93
CA GLN A 385 -19.89 4.12 3.97
C GLN A 385 -20.64 4.26 5.30
N ARG A 386 -19.96 4.74 6.35
CA ARG A 386 -20.50 4.80 7.71
C ARG A 386 -21.77 5.65 7.82
N SER A 387 -21.77 6.85 7.21
CA SER A 387 -22.94 7.74 7.24
C SER A 387 -24.18 7.07 6.62
N LYS A 388 -24.01 6.48 5.43
CA LYS A 388 -25.07 5.77 4.70
C LYS A 388 -25.61 4.57 5.46
N ILE A 389 -24.73 3.67 5.89
CA ILE A 389 -25.14 2.50 6.67
C ILE A 389 -25.75 2.92 7.99
N GLY A 390 -25.25 4.00 8.60
CA GLY A 390 -25.80 4.55 9.83
C GLY A 390 -27.27 4.95 9.69
N PHE A 391 -27.65 5.71 8.65
CA PHE A 391 -29.06 6.10 8.51
C PHE A 391 -29.94 4.92 8.07
N LEU A 392 -29.43 4.00 7.24
CA LEU A 392 -30.19 2.82 6.80
C LEU A 392 -30.44 1.83 7.95
N ALA A 393 -29.46 1.67 8.84
CA ALA A 393 -29.56 0.80 10.01
C ALA A 393 -30.30 1.43 11.20
N GLY A 394 -30.73 2.69 11.07
CA GLY A 394 -31.35 3.44 12.17
C GLY A 394 -30.38 3.77 13.32
N ALA A 395 -29.09 3.86 13.03
CA ALA A 395 -28.02 4.15 13.99
C ALA A 395 -27.92 5.64 14.36
N GLY A 396 -29.05 6.27 14.71
CA GLY A 396 -29.14 7.71 14.94
C GLY A 396 -28.22 8.23 16.05
N SER A 397 -28.01 7.45 17.11
CA SER A 397 -27.10 7.82 18.20
C SER A 397 -25.63 7.84 17.75
N LEU A 398 -25.22 6.87 16.91
CA LEU A 398 -23.88 6.84 16.32
C LEU A 398 -23.67 8.05 15.41
N LEU A 399 -24.63 8.31 14.51
CA LEU A 399 -24.56 9.45 13.58
C LEU A 399 -24.48 10.79 14.33
N LYS A 400 -25.28 10.95 15.39
CA LYS A 400 -25.25 12.15 16.23
C LYS A 400 -23.91 12.33 16.92
N SER A 401 -23.38 11.27 17.53
CA SER A 401 -22.06 11.30 18.20
C SER A 401 -20.92 11.61 17.23
N GLU A 402 -20.91 11.01 16.05
CA GLU A 402 -19.88 11.24 15.02
C GLU A 402 -19.98 12.65 14.41
N GLY A 403 -21.21 13.16 14.25
CA GLY A 403 -21.45 14.54 13.84
C GLY A 403 -20.97 15.54 14.89
N GLU A 404 -21.34 15.35 16.16
CA GLU A 404 -20.90 16.19 17.28
C GLU A 404 -19.37 16.23 17.42
N ALA A 405 -18.69 15.09 17.25
CA ALA A 405 -17.23 15.01 17.27
C ALA A 405 -16.53 15.79 16.13
N ARG A 406 -17.29 16.28 15.13
CA ARG A 406 -16.81 17.05 13.98
C ARG A 406 -17.47 18.44 13.88
N ASP A 407 -18.06 18.92 14.99
CA ASP A 407 -18.79 20.20 15.06
C ASP A 407 -19.94 20.29 14.04
N ARG A 408 -20.59 19.15 13.76
CA ARG A 408 -21.69 19.01 12.81
C ARG A 408 -22.85 18.27 13.47
N PRO A 409 -23.64 18.93 14.34
CA PRO A 409 -24.74 18.27 15.04
C PRO A 409 -25.80 17.76 14.05
N TRP A 410 -26.36 16.59 14.32
CA TRP A 410 -27.43 15.98 13.52
C TRP A 410 -28.78 16.08 14.22
N ASN A 411 -29.81 16.48 13.47
CA ASN A 411 -31.21 16.39 13.91
C ASN A 411 -31.72 14.94 13.80
N GLY A 412 -31.49 14.28 12.67
CA GLY A 412 -31.82 12.87 12.42
C GLY A 412 -33.33 12.58 12.30
N SER A 413 -34.23 13.56 12.44
CA SER A 413 -35.70 13.36 12.38
C SER A 413 -36.24 12.81 11.05
N TRP A 414 -35.45 12.86 9.98
CA TRP A 414 -35.80 12.33 8.66
C TRP A 414 -35.47 10.85 8.50
N ILE A 415 -34.74 10.23 9.44
CA ILE A 415 -34.38 8.82 9.39
C ILE A 415 -35.62 7.99 9.71
N GLU A 416 -36.15 7.25 8.73
CA GLU A 416 -37.30 6.39 8.96
C GLU A 416 -36.94 5.21 9.88
N HIS A 417 -37.40 5.26 11.12
CA HIS A 417 -37.09 4.26 12.15
C HIS A 417 -37.68 2.85 11.92
N ASN A 418 -38.41 2.62 10.82
CA ASN A 418 -39.17 1.39 10.61
C ASN A 418 -38.83 0.65 9.31
N LEU A 419 -37.77 1.03 8.59
CA LEU A 419 -37.37 0.29 7.39
C LEU A 419 -36.98 -1.16 7.72
N ASN A 420 -36.39 -1.42 8.88
CA ASN A 420 -36.05 -2.77 9.36
C ASN A 420 -35.40 -3.64 8.25
N LEU A 421 -34.38 -3.08 7.61
CA LEU A 421 -33.69 -3.69 6.46
C LEU A 421 -32.82 -4.86 6.92
N ASP A 422 -32.72 -5.90 6.10
CA ASP A 422 -31.63 -6.89 6.23
C ASP A 422 -30.39 -6.30 5.52
N ILE A 423 -29.46 -5.74 6.29
CA ILE A 423 -28.27 -5.04 5.75
C ILE A 423 -27.05 -5.97 5.74
N CYS A 424 -26.37 -6.05 4.60
CA CYS A 424 -25.05 -6.65 4.47
C CYS A 424 -24.06 -5.62 3.93
N THR A 425 -22.90 -5.51 4.54
CA THR A 425 -21.78 -4.73 4.00
C THR A 425 -20.71 -5.69 3.47
N ILE A 426 -20.06 -5.35 2.36
CA ILE A 426 -19.01 -6.22 1.81
C ILE A 426 -17.83 -6.31 2.77
N ALA A 427 -17.55 -5.23 3.51
CA ALA A 427 -16.47 -5.11 4.48
C ALA A 427 -16.99 -4.63 5.84
N GLU A 428 -16.14 -4.75 6.87
CA GLU A 428 -16.42 -4.17 8.17
C GLU A 428 -16.27 -2.63 8.12
N TYR A 429 -17.33 -1.89 8.40
CA TYR A 429 -17.27 -0.43 8.37
C TYR A 429 -17.11 0.24 9.74
N HIS A 430 -17.77 -0.32 10.76
CA HIS A 430 -17.69 0.16 12.14
C HIS A 430 -18.12 -0.98 13.09
N PRO A 431 -17.42 -1.20 14.22
CA PRO A 431 -17.71 -2.32 15.13
C PRO A 431 -19.15 -2.32 15.68
N ASP A 432 -19.75 -1.14 15.87
CA ASP A 432 -21.13 -1.05 16.38
C ASP A 432 -22.19 -1.51 15.37
N PHE A 433 -21.92 -1.48 14.05
CA PHE A 433 -22.92 -1.87 13.06
C PHE A 433 -23.31 -3.34 13.22
N GLU A 434 -22.33 -4.23 13.36
CA GLU A 434 -22.60 -5.63 13.64
C GLU A 434 -23.12 -5.81 15.08
N ARG A 435 -22.41 -5.25 16.08
CA ARG A 435 -22.71 -5.48 17.50
C ARG A 435 -24.06 -4.95 17.97
N LYS A 436 -24.49 -3.79 17.48
CA LYS A 436 -25.67 -3.06 17.98
C LYS A 436 -26.81 -2.99 16.96
N TYR A 437 -26.49 -2.96 15.66
CA TYR A 437 -27.47 -2.67 14.60
C TYR A 437 -27.74 -3.83 13.66
N LYS A 438 -27.24 -5.04 13.96
CA LYS A 438 -27.50 -6.29 13.21
C LYS A 438 -27.10 -6.23 11.73
N VAL A 439 -26.14 -5.37 11.39
CA VAL A 439 -25.54 -5.32 10.05
C VAL A 439 -24.62 -6.52 9.88
N SER A 440 -24.85 -7.33 8.85
CA SER A 440 -23.97 -8.46 8.53
C SER A 440 -22.76 -8.01 7.72
N VAL A 441 -21.62 -8.67 7.90
CA VAL A 441 -20.37 -8.36 7.18
C VAL A 441 -19.96 -9.56 6.34
N ALA A 442 -19.75 -9.37 5.04
CA ALA A 442 -19.34 -10.46 4.14
C ALA A 442 -17.87 -10.84 4.32
N PHE A 443 -16.98 -9.87 4.41
CA PHE A 443 -15.54 -10.06 4.61
C PHE A 443 -15.09 -9.31 5.88
N PRO A 444 -15.20 -9.94 7.06
CA PRO A 444 -14.76 -9.33 8.32
C PRO A 444 -13.24 -9.21 8.37
N THR A 445 -12.72 -8.18 9.04
CA THR A 445 -11.26 -7.99 9.16
C THR A 445 -10.68 -9.10 10.03
N GLN A 446 -9.80 -9.92 9.46
CA GLN A 446 -9.09 -10.96 10.20
C GLN A 446 -7.61 -10.62 10.36
N PRO A 447 -7.00 -10.89 11.53
CA PRO A 447 -5.56 -10.84 11.71
C PRO A 447 -4.85 -11.83 10.79
N HIS A 448 -3.71 -11.42 10.21
CA HIS A 448 -2.93 -12.31 9.36
C HIS A 448 -2.30 -13.42 10.19
N PRO A 449 -2.57 -14.70 9.91
CA PRO A 449 -2.12 -15.81 10.74
C PRO A 449 -0.61 -16.07 10.62
N ASP A 450 -0.04 -15.89 9.43
CA ASP A 450 1.38 -16.15 9.12
C ASP A 450 2.31 -14.95 9.41
N ASN A 451 1.86 -14.04 10.26
CA ASN A 451 2.65 -12.89 10.71
C ASN A 451 3.80 -13.33 11.62
N PHE A 452 5.02 -12.85 11.37
CA PHE A 452 6.21 -13.36 12.08
C PHE A 452 6.24 -12.94 13.56
N LEU A 453 5.65 -11.81 13.92
CA LEU A 453 5.49 -11.39 15.32
C LEU A 453 4.39 -12.17 16.02
N ALA A 454 3.30 -12.51 15.32
CA ALA A 454 2.27 -13.39 15.86
C ALA A 454 2.84 -14.79 16.19
N LEU A 455 3.79 -15.26 15.38
CA LEU A 455 4.49 -16.54 15.56
C LEU A 455 5.70 -16.46 16.51
N TRP A 456 6.05 -15.25 17.01
CA TRP A 456 7.30 -14.98 17.71
C TRP A 456 7.56 -15.92 18.88
N LYS A 457 6.55 -16.15 19.72
CA LYS A 457 6.69 -17.03 20.89
C LYS A 457 7.01 -18.47 20.49
N ASP A 458 6.47 -18.94 19.37
CA ASP A 458 6.66 -20.30 18.91
C ASP A 458 7.96 -20.48 18.11
N THR A 459 8.50 -19.42 17.54
CA THR A 459 9.70 -19.46 16.68
C THR A 459 10.95 -18.99 17.43
N VAL A 460 10.87 -17.87 18.15
CA VAL A 460 11.99 -17.23 18.84
C VAL A 460 11.92 -17.42 20.36
N GLY A 461 10.72 -17.65 20.92
CA GLY A 461 10.51 -17.87 22.35
C GLY A 461 10.15 -16.58 23.10
N SER A 462 10.62 -16.46 24.35
CA SER A 462 10.32 -15.32 25.23
C SER A 462 11.31 -14.14 25.10
N ASP A 463 12.15 -14.16 24.06
CA ASP A 463 13.13 -13.12 23.82
C ASP A 463 12.40 -11.81 23.43
N GLU A 464 12.93 -10.66 23.86
CA GLU A 464 12.31 -9.34 23.65
C GLU A 464 12.46 -8.86 22.19
N TYR A 465 11.49 -8.11 21.68
CA TYR A 465 11.67 -7.29 20.49
C TYR A 465 11.19 -5.85 20.73
N THR A 466 11.84 -4.90 20.05
CA THR A 466 11.55 -3.46 20.19
C THR A 466 11.10 -2.89 18.85
N LEU A 467 10.00 -2.15 18.87
CA LEU A 467 9.44 -1.42 17.74
C LEU A 467 9.60 0.09 17.98
N ILE A 468 10.27 0.78 17.06
CA ILE A 468 10.66 2.19 17.19
C ILE A 468 10.10 2.97 15.99
N ALA A 469 9.32 4.02 16.24
CA ALA A 469 8.82 4.89 15.18
C ALA A 469 8.48 6.27 15.72
N GLU A 470 8.31 7.24 14.84
CA GLU A 470 7.64 8.49 15.20
C GLU A 470 6.10 8.34 15.09
N SER A 471 5.35 9.27 15.69
CA SER A 471 3.90 9.14 15.84
C SER A 471 3.16 8.97 14.51
N VAL A 472 3.60 9.64 13.44
CA VAL A 472 2.97 9.53 12.10
C VAL A 472 3.10 8.12 11.51
N LYS A 473 4.12 7.36 11.89
CA LYS A 473 4.32 5.95 11.46
C LYS A 473 4.12 4.93 12.59
N SER A 474 3.48 5.33 13.69
CA SER A 474 3.26 4.44 14.84
C SER A 474 2.26 3.31 14.57
N SER A 475 1.22 3.53 13.80
CA SER A 475 0.29 2.46 13.37
C SER A 475 0.95 1.50 12.38
N HIS A 476 1.80 2.02 11.50
CA HIS A 476 2.61 1.27 10.55
C HIS A 476 3.56 0.32 11.27
N MET A 477 4.39 0.85 12.18
CA MET A 477 5.25 0.08 13.10
C MET A 477 4.48 -0.38 14.35
N GLY A 478 3.31 -0.99 14.13
CA GLY A 478 2.36 -1.39 15.15
C GLY A 478 1.27 -2.30 14.59
N TYR A 479 0.07 -1.75 14.37
CA TYR A 479 -1.09 -2.48 13.85
C TYR A 479 -0.81 -3.23 12.55
N PHE A 480 -0.24 -2.55 11.54
CA PHE A 480 0.04 -3.16 10.23
C PHE A 480 1.18 -4.17 10.30
N PHE A 481 2.29 -3.82 10.95
CA PHE A 481 3.46 -4.69 11.12
C PHE A 481 3.14 -5.98 11.91
N ARG A 482 2.19 -5.93 12.86
CA ARG A 482 1.68 -7.11 13.59
C ARG A 482 0.55 -7.86 12.87
N GLY A 483 0.30 -7.51 11.61
CA GLY A 483 -0.67 -8.20 10.75
C GLY A 483 -2.11 -7.99 11.21
N ARG A 484 -2.52 -6.72 11.33
CA ARG A 484 -3.86 -6.28 11.75
C ARG A 484 -4.19 -6.62 13.21
N ARG A 485 -3.23 -6.38 14.11
CA ARG A 485 -3.39 -6.59 15.56
C ARG A 485 -3.06 -5.32 16.33
N GLU A 486 -4.03 -4.85 17.13
CA GLU A 486 -3.84 -3.67 18.00
C GLU A 486 -2.94 -3.97 19.19
N GLU A 487 -2.93 -5.21 19.68
CA GLU A 487 -2.11 -5.65 20.80
C GLU A 487 -1.19 -6.80 20.37
N PRO A 488 -0.01 -6.94 21.01
CA PRO A 488 0.85 -8.09 20.77
C PRO A 488 0.14 -9.38 21.21
N THR A 489 0.60 -10.53 20.69
CA THR A 489 0.09 -11.82 21.15
C THR A 489 0.43 -12.05 22.62
N PHE A 490 -0.36 -12.88 23.30
CA PHE A 490 -0.24 -13.08 24.75
C PHE A 490 1.16 -13.57 25.18
N ASN A 491 1.66 -13.06 26.32
CA ASN A 491 2.98 -13.38 26.89
C ASN A 491 4.19 -13.00 26.01
N THR A 492 4.04 -11.99 25.16
CA THR A 492 5.13 -11.46 24.33
C THR A 492 5.80 -10.26 25.01
N LYS A 493 7.12 -10.14 24.88
CA LYS A 493 7.89 -9.00 25.41
C LYS A 493 8.14 -7.98 24.29
N GLU A 494 7.08 -7.28 23.91
CA GLU A 494 7.14 -6.14 22.99
C GLU A 494 7.46 -4.87 23.77
N ILE A 495 8.47 -4.12 23.31
CA ILE A 495 8.72 -2.74 23.74
C ILE A 495 8.38 -1.81 22.58
N ARG A 496 7.61 -0.75 22.84
CA ARG A 496 7.32 0.30 21.86
C ARG A 496 7.95 1.62 22.29
N LEU A 497 8.76 2.20 21.42
CA LEU A 497 9.32 3.53 21.59
C LEU A 497 8.73 4.43 20.50
N ILE A 498 7.84 5.35 20.91
CA ILE A 498 7.18 6.28 19.99
C ILE A 498 7.67 7.69 20.29
N THR A 499 8.30 8.31 19.31
CA THR A 499 8.70 9.73 19.35
C THR A 499 7.58 10.58 18.77
N ALA A 500 7.15 11.65 19.43
CA ALA A 500 6.18 12.56 18.83
C ALA A 500 6.77 13.24 17.59
N SER A 501 6.06 13.13 16.45
CA SER A 501 6.38 13.87 15.23
C SER A 501 6.27 15.38 15.48
N HIS A 502 6.85 16.20 14.60
CA HIS A 502 6.72 17.65 14.73
C HIS A 502 5.26 18.10 14.72
N GLY A 503 4.91 18.99 15.64
CA GLY A 503 3.54 19.47 15.84
C GLY A 503 3.46 20.99 15.90
N GLN A 504 2.36 21.50 16.48
CA GLN A 504 2.08 22.94 16.54
C GLN A 504 3.21 23.75 17.21
N GLU A 505 3.86 23.19 18.23
CA GLU A 505 5.01 23.82 18.92
C GLU A 505 6.23 23.97 18.01
N ASP A 506 6.36 23.14 16.99
CA ASP A 506 7.42 23.17 15.98
C ASP A 506 7.01 23.96 14.72
N GLY A 507 5.80 24.54 14.69
CA GLY A 507 5.24 25.24 13.54
C GLY A 507 4.58 24.34 12.48
N VAL A 508 4.38 23.06 12.77
CA VAL A 508 3.73 22.09 11.87
C VAL A 508 2.25 21.97 12.23
N GLN A 509 1.36 22.35 11.30
CA GLN A 509 -0.10 22.26 11.50
C GLN A 509 -0.71 21.07 10.75
N SER A 510 -0.05 20.65 9.68
CA SER A 510 -0.47 19.55 8.81
C SER A 510 0.72 18.85 8.18
N ASP A 511 0.48 17.70 7.56
CA ASP A 511 1.55 16.94 6.89
C ASP A 511 2.24 17.73 5.77
N THR A 512 1.58 18.75 5.21
CA THR A 512 2.17 19.63 4.20
C THR A 512 3.22 20.59 4.75
N ASP A 513 3.34 20.73 6.07
CA ASP A 513 4.30 21.63 6.74
C ASP A 513 5.60 20.93 7.15
N PHE A 514 5.73 19.61 6.93
CA PHE A 514 6.94 18.87 7.28
C PHE A 514 8.20 19.36 6.54
N TYR A 515 8.06 20.13 5.46
CA TYR A 515 9.20 20.80 4.81
C TYR A 515 9.96 21.76 5.74
N LEU A 516 9.33 22.25 6.82
CA LEU A 516 10.00 23.07 7.84
C LEU A 516 11.06 22.29 8.63
N HIS A 517 10.87 20.97 8.74
CA HIS A 517 11.76 20.05 9.44
C HIS A 517 11.98 18.79 8.58
N PRO A 518 12.70 18.90 7.45
CA PRO A 518 12.74 17.84 6.44
C PRO A 518 13.42 16.55 6.90
N ALA A 519 14.28 16.62 7.93
CA ALA A 519 14.85 15.45 8.57
C ALA A 519 13.87 14.75 9.53
N MET A 520 12.74 15.39 9.82
CA MET A 520 11.75 14.98 10.82
C MET A 520 12.43 14.56 12.13
N ARG A 521 11.98 13.45 12.74
CA ARG A 521 12.56 12.88 13.96
C ARG A 521 13.64 11.84 13.71
N THR A 522 14.24 11.82 12.51
CA THR A 522 15.22 10.78 12.11
C THR A 522 16.38 10.65 13.10
N LYS A 523 16.86 11.77 13.66
CA LYS A 523 17.94 11.78 14.64
C LYS A 523 17.53 11.16 15.98
N GLU A 524 16.35 11.48 16.48
CA GLU A 524 15.78 10.93 17.71
C GLU A 524 15.51 9.43 17.58
N ILE A 525 14.93 9.01 16.44
CA ILE A 525 14.72 7.59 16.13
C ILE A 525 16.06 6.85 16.09
N THR A 526 17.07 7.42 15.43
CA THR A 526 18.42 6.84 15.40
C THR A 526 18.97 6.68 16.82
N ALA A 527 18.90 7.71 17.66
CA ALA A 527 19.36 7.65 19.04
C ALA A 527 18.65 6.56 19.86
N HIS A 528 17.34 6.35 19.66
CA HIS A 528 16.59 5.27 20.30
C HIS A 528 17.07 3.88 19.84
N VAL A 529 17.32 3.70 18.53
CA VAL A 529 17.88 2.46 17.99
C VAL A 529 19.25 2.18 18.60
N LEU A 530 20.15 3.15 18.58
CA LEU A 530 21.50 2.99 19.13
C LEU A 530 21.47 2.60 20.61
N LYS A 531 20.67 3.30 21.42
CA LYS A 531 20.51 2.99 22.84
C LYS A 531 19.96 1.57 23.08
N THR A 532 19.08 1.09 22.20
CA THR A 532 18.51 -0.27 22.28
C THR A 532 19.54 -1.33 21.86
N ILE A 533 20.39 -1.04 20.88
CA ILE A 533 21.52 -1.90 20.52
C ILE A 533 22.48 -2.02 21.71
N GLU A 534 22.82 -0.90 22.35
CA GLU A 534 23.73 -0.82 23.49
C GLU A 534 23.19 -1.52 24.74
N SER A 535 21.87 -1.51 24.97
CA SER A 535 21.26 -2.22 26.11
C SER A 535 21.42 -3.74 25.98
N GLY A 536 21.45 -4.25 24.75
CA GLY A 536 21.57 -5.67 24.46
C GLY A 536 20.40 -6.51 24.98
N THR A 537 19.22 -5.94 25.22
CA THR A 537 18.05 -6.70 25.70
C THR A 537 17.26 -7.32 24.55
N SER A 538 17.04 -6.56 23.49
CA SER A 538 16.19 -6.98 22.38
C SER A 538 16.90 -7.95 21.42
N ARG A 539 16.17 -8.99 21.03
CA ARG A 539 16.54 -9.96 20.01
C ARG A 539 16.39 -9.40 18.61
N LEU A 540 15.34 -8.62 18.41
CA LEU A 540 15.00 -7.91 17.18
C LEU A 540 14.69 -6.45 17.53
N ILE A 541 15.28 -5.54 16.79
CA ILE A 541 15.01 -4.10 16.88
C ILE A 541 14.50 -3.67 15.51
N CYS A 542 13.25 -3.24 15.44
CA CYS A 542 12.66 -2.71 14.22
C CYS A 542 12.49 -1.20 14.36
N CYS A 543 12.93 -0.44 13.38
CA CYS A 543 12.66 0.99 13.32
C CYS A 543 12.07 1.43 11.98
N ASN A 544 11.28 2.51 12.04
CA ASN A 544 10.78 3.22 10.88
C ASN A 544 11.50 4.57 10.72
N ILE A 545 11.94 4.91 9.50
CA ILE A 545 12.46 6.23 9.13
C ILE A 545 11.47 6.88 8.15
N ALA A 546 10.65 7.82 8.66
CA ALA A 546 9.49 8.37 7.95
C ALA A 546 9.82 9.48 6.94
N ALA A 547 10.93 10.18 7.13
CA ALA A 547 11.24 11.42 6.41
C ALA A 547 11.17 11.33 4.88
N PRO A 548 11.69 10.26 4.21
CA PRO A 548 11.68 10.23 2.75
C PRO A 548 10.26 10.23 2.16
N ASP A 549 9.30 9.53 2.78
CA ASP A 549 7.91 9.50 2.32
C ASP A 549 7.15 10.80 2.60
N MET A 550 7.20 11.26 3.85
CA MET A 550 6.43 12.43 4.27
C MET A 550 6.86 13.70 3.53
N VAL A 551 8.15 13.84 3.22
CA VAL A 551 8.66 14.95 2.41
C VAL A 551 8.52 14.65 0.90
N GLY A 552 8.57 13.38 0.49
CA GLY A 552 8.30 12.95 -0.89
C GLY A 552 6.91 13.35 -1.37
N HIS A 553 5.90 13.28 -0.50
CA HIS A 553 4.54 13.79 -0.77
C HIS A 553 4.48 15.29 -1.10
N LEU A 554 5.54 16.05 -0.83
CA LEU A 554 5.63 17.49 -1.10
C LEU A 554 6.34 17.80 -2.43
N LEU A 555 6.77 16.78 -3.17
CA LEU A 555 7.27 16.91 -4.54
C LEU A 555 6.12 17.25 -5.51
N PRO A 556 6.41 17.98 -6.60
CA PRO A 556 7.72 18.49 -7.02
C PRO A 556 8.15 19.78 -6.29
N THR A 557 7.27 20.38 -5.49
CA THR A 557 7.46 21.73 -4.96
C THR A 557 8.62 21.83 -3.95
N ARG A 558 8.84 20.80 -3.14
CA ARG A 558 9.82 20.78 -2.03
C ARG A 558 11.05 19.91 -2.29
N TYR A 559 11.65 20.10 -3.47
CA TYR A 559 12.75 19.26 -3.94
C TYR A 559 14.05 19.39 -3.13
N GLU A 560 14.40 20.59 -2.68
CA GLU A 560 15.59 20.78 -1.85
C GLU A 560 15.42 20.15 -0.46
N GLU A 561 14.23 20.29 0.11
CA GLU A 561 13.84 19.65 1.37
C GLU A 561 13.82 18.12 1.23
N ALA A 562 13.36 17.57 0.10
CA ALA A 562 13.43 16.13 -0.20
C ALA A 562 14.89 15.62 -0.23
N LYS A 563 15.82 16.37 -0.82
CA LYS A 563 17.26 16.03 -0.75
C LYS A 563 17.77 16.00 0.69
N ILE A 564 17.31 16.88 1.57
CA ILE A 564 17.68 16.89 2.99
C ILE A 564 17.08 15.67 3.71
N ALA A 565 15.81 15.35 3.45
CA ALA A 565 15.13 14.18 4.02
C ALA A 565 15.87 12.87 3.65
N TYR A 566 16.23 12.71 2.38
CA TYR A 566 16.99 11.56 1.91
C TYR A 566 18.38 11.46 2.57
N ARG A 567 19.12 12.57 2.68
CA ARG A 567 20.42 12.60 3.37
C ARG A 567 20.30 12.20 4.83
N ALA A 568 19.32 12.73 5.54
CA ALA A 568 19.08 12.41 6.95
C ALA A 568 18.83 10.90 7.13
N ALA A 569 17.99 10.30 6.27
CA ALA A 569 17.75 8.86 6.29
C ALA A 569 19.02 8.06 5.94
N ALA A 570 19.78 8.48 4.93
CA ALA A 570 21.03 7.84 4.53
C ALA A 570 22.07 7.83 5.67
N ASP A 571 22.27 8.97 6.32
CA ASP A 571 23.20 9.11 7.45
C ASP A 571 22.79 8.24 8.64
N ALA A 572 21.50 8.24 8.99
CA ALA A 572 20.94 7.39 10.04
C ALA A 572 21.17 5.89 9.77
N LEU A 573 20.89 5.43 8.55
CA LEU A 573 21.09 4.03 8.16
C LEU A 573 22.56 3.61 8.26
N VAL A 574 23.48 4.48 7.84
CA VAL A 574 24.93 4.22 7.94
C VAL A 574 25.40 4.20 9.39
N GLU A 575 24.91 5.12 10.23
CA GLU A 575 25.22 5.16 11.66
C GLU A 575 24.72 3.91 12.38
N ILE A 576 23.46 3.51 12.16
CA ILE A 576 22.88 2.30 12.74
C ILE A 576 23.66 1.06 12.28
N ALA A 577 24.06 0.98 11.01
CA ALA A 577 24.86 -0.13 10.50
C ALA A 577 26.23 -0.22 11.20
N ALA A 578 26.92 0.91 11.37
CA ALA A 578 28.22 0.96 12.04
C ALA A 578 28.12 0.53 13.52
N VAL A 579 27.09 0.98 14.24
CA VAL A 579 26.87 0.57 15.64
C VAL A 579 26.43 -0.89 15.74
N SER A 580 25.58 -1.35 14.82
CA SER A 580 25.19 -2.77 14.75
C SER A 580 26.42 -3.67 14.58
N GLU A 581 27.32 -3.33 13.65
CA GLU A 581 28.58 -4.06 13.44
C GLU A 581 29.45 -4.06 14.71
N LYS A 582 29.60 -2.90 15.36
CA LYS A 582 30.36 -2.75 16.62
C LYS A 582 29.85 -3.67 17.75
N PHE A 583 28.53 -3.87 17.84
CA PHE A 583 27.89 -4.71 18.86
C PHE A 583 27.60 -6.15 18.38
N GLY A 584 28.04 -6.52 17.17
CA GLY A 584 27.87 -7.86 16.62
C GLY A 584 26.43 -8.21 16.21
N LEU A 585 25.62 -7.22 15.85
CA LEU A 585 24.28 -7.40 15.30
C LEU A 585 24.33 -7.50 13.77
N HIS A 586 23.49 -8.35 13.22
CA HIS A 586 23.15 -8.27 11.79
C HIS A 586 22.15 -7.13 11.58
N MET A 587 22.10 -6.58 10.37
CA MET A 587 21.13 -5.53 10.02
C MET A 587 20.51 -5.80 8.66
N LEU A 588 19.20 -5.58 8.56
CA LEU A 588 18.48 -5.40 7.31
C LEU A 588 18.10 -3.93 7.15
N ILE A 589 18.32 -3.41 5.96
CA ILE A 589 17.76 -2.13 5.51
C ILE A 589 16.76 -2.46 4.41
N THR A 590 15.56 -1.93 4.47
CA THR A 590 14.56 -2.03 3.40
C THR A 590 13.75 -0.74 3.30
N SER A 591 12.91 -0.64 2.27
CA SER A 591 11.78 0.29 2.25
C SER A 591 10.46 -0.48 2.18
N ASP A 592 9.35 0.17 2.53
CA ASP A 592 8.00 -0.36 2.45
C ASP A 592 7.37 -0.16 1.05
N HIS A 593 7.72 0.93 0.36
CA HIS A 593 7.39 1.29 -1.01
C HIS A 593 8.34 2.39 -1.53
N GLY A 594 8.11 2.86 -2.77
CA GLY A 594 8.76 4.05 -3.36
C GLY A 594 7.90 5.31 -3.27
N ASN A 595 8.55 6.47 -3.29
CA ASN A 595 7.95 7.81 -3.32
C ASN A 595 9.02 8.83 -3.77
N ILE A 596 9.99 9.12 -2.90
CA ILE A 596 10.92 10.25 -3.04
C ILE A 596 11.82 10.18 -4.28
N GLU A 597 11.94 9.00 -4.90
CA GLU A 597 12.73 8.81 -6.11
C GLU A 597 12.09 9.41 -7.37
N ASP A 598 10.78 9.59 -7.39
CA ASP A 598 10.06 10.20 -8.52
C ASP A 598 9.61 11.61 -8.14
N ASP A 599 9.73 12.56 -9.07
CA ASP A 599 9.37 13.98 -8.86
C ASP A 599 7.86 14.21 -8.91
N THR A 600 7.13 13.47 -8.08
CA THR A 600 5.67 13.48 -7.96
C THR A 600 5.28 13.36 -6.49
N SER A 601 4.11 13.87 -6.11
CA SER A 601 3.60 13.75 -4.74
C SER A 601 3.01 12.36 -4.40
N ALA A 602 2.92 11.45 -5.37
CA ALA A 602 2.34 10.13 -5.19
C ALA A 602 3.44 9.09 -4.89
N HIS A 603 3.07 7.99 -4.23
CA HIS A 603 3.94 6.82 -4.19
C HIS A 603 4.16 6.28 -5.61
N SER A 604 5.18 5.45 -5.77
CA SER A 604 5.48 4.81 -7.04
C SER A 604 5.21 3.31 -7.01
N ALA A 605 5.11 2.71 -8.20
CA ALA A 605 5.15 1.26 -8.36
C ALA A 605 6.58 0.71 -8.49
N ASN A 606 7.61 1.53 -8.22
CA ASN A 606 9.01 1.13 -8.35
C ASN A 606 9.40 0.09 -7.31
N ASP A 607 10.45 -0.66 -7.61
CA ASP A 607 11.09 -1.52 -6.61
C ASP A 607 11.81 -0.68 -5.56
N VAL A 608 12.02 -1.30 -4.39
CA VAL A 608 12.87 -0.79 -3.31
C VAL A 608 14.14 -1.64 -3.19
N LEU A 609 15.08 -1.26 -2.34
CA LEU A 609 16.29 -2.06 -2.09
C LEU A 609 16.28 -2.64 -0.68
N THR A 610 16.42 -3.97 -0.58
CA THR A 610 16.69 -4.67 0.68
C THR A 610 18.18 -5.01 0.76
N THR A 611 18.88 -4.45 1.74
CA THR A 611 20.31 -4.71 1.99
C THR A 611 20.49 -5.54 3.26
N VAL A 612 21.20 -6.66 3.13
CA VAL A 612 21.56 -7.54 4.25
C VAL A 612 23.01 -7.25 4.66
N ILE A 613 23.19 -6.81 5.89
CA ILE A 613 24.47 -6.46 6.51
C ILE A 613 24.77 -7.48 7.61
N ARG A 614 25.91 -8.15 7.50
CA ARG A 614 26.35 -9.13 8.51
C ARG A 614 27.10 -8.49 9.67
N ALA A 615 26.95 -9.07 10.85
CA ALA A 615 27.93 -8.98 11.91
C ALA A 615 29.26 -9.63 11.48
N GLY A 616 30.38 -9.02 11.87
CA GLY A 616 31.72 -9.45 11.47
C GLY A 616 32.00 -10.95 11.71
N GLY A 617 32.66 -11.60 10.74
CA GLY A 617 33.11 -13.00 10.84
C GLY A 617 32.15 -14.08 10.31
N THR A 618 30.90 -13.74 9.98
CA THR A 618 29.94 -14.69 9.39
C THR A 618 29.94 -14.60 7.86
N LYS A 619 29.78 -15.71 7.14
CA LYS A 619 29.61 -15.68 5.67
C LYS A 619 28.23 -16.18 5.32
N PHE A 620 27.59 -15.55 4.35
CA PHE A 620 26.31 -15.99 3.80
C PHE A 620 26.32 -15.86 2.29
N ASN A 621 25.47 -16.66 1.64
CA ASN A 621 25.23 -16.62 0.20
C ASN A 621 23.77 -16.27 -0.08
N ALA A 622 23.52 -15.56 -1.18
CA ALA A 622 22.18 -15.38 -1.71
C ALA A 622 21.58 -16.74 -2.11
N VAL A 623 20.33 -17.01 -1.75
CA VAL A 623 19.69 -18.33 -2.02
C VAL A 623 18.38 -18.25 -2.80
N ILE A 624 17.87 -17.05 -3.07
CA ILE A 624 16.71 -16.88 -3.96
C ILE A 624 17.09 -17.23 -5.40
N PRO A 625 16.19 -17.83 -6.21
CA PRO A 625 16.52 -18.25 -7.57
C PRO A 625 16.63 -17.07 -8.54
N ILE A 626 15.68 -16.14 -8.44
CA ILE A 626 15.68 -14.87 -9.16
C ILE A 626 16.16 -13.80 -8.20
N PHE A 627 17.02 -12.88 -8.66
CA PHE A 627 17.60 -11.81 -7.85
C PHE A 627 16.60 -10.66 -7.63
N GLN A 628 15.43 -11.01 -7.10
CA GLN A 628 14.32 -10.12 -6.79
C GLN A 628 13.67 -10.63 -5.50
N ALA A 629 13.77 -9.83 -4.45
CA ALA A 629 13.08 -10.09 -3.20
C ALA A 629 11.63 -9.61 -3.26
N ARG A 630 10.82 -10.06 -2.30
CA ARG A 630 9.47 -9.53 -2.02
C ARG A 630 9.44 -9.10 -0.55
N LEU A 631 8.58 -8.17 -0.18
CA LEU A 631 8.54 -7.67 1.20
C LEU A 631 8.29 -8.79 2.24
N PHE A 632 7.47 -9.80 1.90
CA PHE A 632 7.24 -10.96 2.77
C PHE A 632 8.39 -11.99 2.80
N ASP A 633 9.50 -11.74 2.11
CA ASP A 633 10.77 -12.50 2.27
C ASP A 633 11.61 -11.97 3.47
N ILE A 634 11.24 -10.82 4.03
CA ILE A 634 12.00 -10.17 5.10
C ILE A 634 11.86 -10.94 6.41
N GLY A 635 10.65 -11.31 6.83
CA GLY A 635 10.43 -12.15 8.02
C GLY A 635 11.28 -13.43 8.04
N PRO A 636 11.22 -14.28 6.98
CA PRO A 636 12.09 -15.44 6.84
C PRO A 636 13.58 -15.12 6.90
N THR A 637 14.01 -14.00 6.32
CA THR A 637 15.41 -13.56 6.36
C THR A 637 15.84 -13.13 7.76
N LEU A 638 14.96 -12.47 8.53
CA LEU A 638 15.23 -12.13 9.93
C LEU A 638 15.40 -13.40 10.78
N PHE A 639 14.58 -14.42 10.57
CA PHE A 639 14.72 -15.70 11.26
C PHE A 639 16.06 -16.38 10.93
N GLU A 640 16.45 -16.43 9.64
CA GLU A 640 17.75 -16.95 9.24
C GLU A 640 18.89 -16.22 9.95
N LEU A 641 18.89 -14.88 9.95
CA LEU A 641 19.92 -14.08 10.62
C LEU A 641 19.97 -14.31 12.13
N MET A 642 18.81 -14.49 12.75
CA MET A 642 18.70 -14.85 14.15
C MET A 642 19.21 -16.28 14.42
N GLY A 643 19.35 -17.13 13.42
CA GLY A 643 19.68 -18.54 13.55
C GLY A 643 18.49 -19.39 14.01
N VAL A 644 17.27 -18.93 13.73
CA VAL A 644 16.02 -19.63 14.04
C VAL A 644 15.66 -20.53 12.85
N GLU A 645 15.62 -21.83 13.07
CA GLU A 645 15.21 -22.78 12.04
C GLU A 645 13.69 -22.73 11.83
N GLN A 646 13.27 -22.43 10.61
CA GLN A 646 11.87 -22.51 10.21
C GLN A 646 11.51 -23.96 9.85
N ASN A 647 11.35 -24.81 10.87
CA ASN A 647 11.00 -26.21 10.67
C ASN A 647 9.51 -26.34 10.33
N ASN A 648 9.23 -26.46 9.02
CA ASN A 648 7.92 -26.57 8.37
C ASN A 648 7.01 -25.33 8.45
N ARG A 649 6.37 -25.01 7.33
CA ARG A 649 5.41 -23.91 7.24
C ARG A 649 4.16 -24.26 8.07
N LYS A 650 3.81 -23.41 9.04
CA LYS A 650 2.63 -23.61 9.90
C LYS A 650 1.31 -23.37 9.16
N PHE A 651 1.30 -22.42 8.23
CA PHE A 651 0.12 -22.04 7.49
C PHE A 651 0.30 -22.38 6.01
N PRO A 652 -0.67 -23.06 5.37
CA PRO A 652 -0.59 -23.31 3.94
C PRO A 652 -0.65 -21.99 3.18
N VAL A 653 0.05 -21.94 2.05
CA VAL A 653 -0.10 -20.86 1.06
C VAL A 653 -0.76 -21.46 -0.18
N GLU A 654 -1.59 -20.67 -0.84
CA GLU A 654 -2.29 -21.08 -2.06
C GLU A 654 -1.32 -21.43 -3.19
N LYS A 655 -0.22 -20.68 -3.30
CA LYS A 655 0.83 -20.86 -4.31
C LYS A 655 2.20 -20.68 -3.68
N GLU A 656 3.18 -21.48 -4.10
CA GLU A 656 4.54 -21.40 -3.56
C GLU A 656 5.23 -20.06 -3.88
N GLU A 657 4.83 -19.39 -4.96
CA GLU A 657 5.26 -18.02 -5.27
C GLU A 657 4.75 -16.95 -4.29
N PHE A 658 3.80 -17.28 -3.42
CA PHE A 658 3.30 -16.41 -2.35
C PHE A 658 3.86 -16.78 -0.97
N ALA A 659 4.73 -17.79 -0.91
CA ALA A 659 5.51 -18.05 0.28
C ALA A 659 6.72 -17.13 0.37
N GLY A 660 6.95 -16.59 1.55
CA GLY A 660 8.22 -15.98 1.92
C GLY A 660 9.32 -17.02 2.02
N ARG A 661 10.53 -16.62 1.64
CA ARG A 661 11.75 -17.42 1.75
C ARG A 661 12.92 -16.54 2.17
N PRO A 662 13.89 -17.07 2.91
CA PRO A 662 15.05 -16.28 3.29
C PRO A 662 15.85 -15.86 2.04
N LEU A 663 16.31 -14.62 2.03
CA LEU A 663 17.12 -14.07 0.93
C LEU A 663 18.53 -14.67 0.89
N ILE A 664 19.01 -15.08 2.06
CA ILE A 664 20.37 -15.56 2.30
C ILE A 664 20.36 -16.86 3.10
N LYS A 665 21.48 -17.57 3.09
CA LYS A 665 21.80 -18.61 4.08
C LYS A 665 23.24 -18.50 4.53
N PHE A 666 23.49 -18.76 5.81
CA PHE A 666 24.86 -18.89 6.32
C PHE A 666 25.59 -20.06 5.65
N GLU A 667 26.90 -19.88 5.42
CA GLU A 667 27.81 -20.93 4.93
C GLU A 667 28.05 -22.07 5.92
#